data_AF-A0A9E1EW41-F1
#
_entry.id   AF-A0A9E1EW41-F1
#
_cell.length_a   1.000
_cell.length_b   1.000
_cell.length_c   1.000
_cell.angle_alpha   90.00
_cell.angle_beta   90.00
_cell.angle_gamma   90.00
#
_symmetry.space_group_name_H-M   'P 1'
#
loop_
_entity.id
_entity.type
_entity.pdbx_description
1 polymer ?
#
loop_
_entity_poly.entity_id
_entity_poly.type
_entity_poly.pdbx_seq_one_letter_code
_entity_poly.pdbx_strand_id
1 'polypeptide(L)'
;MKYERWLIPETDDAAVEALMDAGYPYLVSTVLASRGVVTPEQAAAHLDRERSLVYSPFLMRDMDKAVARIDRALAGGETIAVFGDYDVDGITSTCLLTDYLRSRGAAVLMHIPRRIEEGYGLGCDAIRALAEQGVTLIVTVDCGITGVEETAFAATLGVDLVITDHHECKDELPAACAVVDPHRPDCGFPFKHLAGVGVALELVLALGGAERESALFSRYCTLAAIGTIADVMRMEGENRTIVQCGLEGIDRSDFTGLHALLREAGLTGRPVSSVQIGFVLAPRINAAGRMGRAELAAELLLTQDPAKAERLARELCDLNRERQSVEQDIFRCAIEQMDTLAPTERNALVLSSEEWHQGVVGIVASRLSEKFSCPSFMIHLAGGMGKGSCRSYGGFNLFAALEACSDLLVGFGGHELAAGFTIKEENIPAFRKRINQYVRTHCGDSAPVSSLEIDAVLTRPSLITLQEVEELSRLEPYGAGNNRPVFCLRGARLESMQSVGQNKHLKLRLQKGHTSFDGIFFSVTPAECGLTVGERVDAAFYLQVNEFRGSRSLQLQLVDLRSAHDPGAREAEQLELCRTLIRGGGVSAKDAAKLLPSREQFVRVWRALEREVDGTLTSPELPFLRRLSAEALGAESFPRTVMCLAVFAERGLVTVERHDKYITLRLTGGKRVDLDASPYLCALREGLDGTKGGSSV
;
A
#
# COMPACT_ATOMS: atom_id res chain seq x y z
N MET A 1 -6.16 -14.27 6.95
CA MET A 1 -6.40 -13.76 5.58
C MET A 1 -6.64 -12.26 5.70
N LYS A 2 -5.82 -11.43 5.03
CA LYS A 2 -5.98 -9.97 5.05
C LYS A 2 -6.95 -9.48 3.98
N TYR A 3 -7.01 -10.17 2.84
CA TYR A 3 -7.86 -9.81 1.72
C TYR A 3 -8.87 -10.92 1.42
N GLU A 4 -10.14 -10.56 1.31
CA GLU A 4 -11.20 -11.53 1.00
C GLU A 4 -11.12 -11.99 -0.46
N ARG A 5 -10.75 -11.09 -1.39
CA ARG A 5 -10.63 -11.39 -2.82
C ARG A 5 -9.21 -11.17 -3.33
N TRP A 6 -8.72 -12.07 -4.17
CA TRP A 6 -7.50 -11.86 -4.94
C TRP A 6 -7.88 -11.66 -6.41
N LEU A 7 -7.51 -10.53 -6.99
CA LEU A 7 -7.66 -10.22 -8.40
C LEU A 7 -6.40 -10.68 -9.11
N ILE A 8 -6.52 -11.76 -9.87
CA ILE A 8 -5.40 -12.41 -10.52
C ILE A 8 -5.68 -12.39 -12.03
N PRO A 9 -4.93 -11.61 -12.82
CA PRO A 9 -5.08 -11.59 -14.26
C PRO A 9 -4.64 -12.93 -14.85
N GLU A 10 -5.14 -13.23 -16.06
CA GLU A 10 -4.54 -14.29 -16.87
C GLU A 10 -3.20 -13.80 -17.41
N THR A 11 -2.16 -14.62 -17.22
CA THR A 11 -0.83 -14.33 -17.78
C THR A 11 -0.84 -14.65 -19.27
N ASP A 12 -0.37 -13.71 -20.09
CA ASP A 12 -0.07 -13.99 -21.50
C ASP A 12 1.27 -14.75 -21.60
N ASP A 13 1.19 -16.08 -21.49
CA ASP A 13 2.37 -16.95 -21.56
C ASP A 13 3.13 -16.79 -22.88
N ALA A 14 2.46 -16.44 -23.99
CA ALA A 14 3.14 -16.22 -25.27
C ALA A 14 3.99 -14.95 -25.24
N ALA A 15 3.50 -13.87 -24.63
CA ALA A 15 4.28 -12.66 -24.40
C ALA A 15 5.48 -12.92 -23.48
N VAL A 16 5.30 -13.72 -22.42
CA VAL A 16 6.39 -14.10 -21.51
C VAL A 16 7.50 -14.84 -22.27
N GLU A 17 7.15 -15.85 -23.08
CA GLU A 17 8.14 -16.57 -23.88
C GLU A 17 8.83 -15.64 -24.90
N ALA A 18 8.09 -14.78 -25.60
CA ALA A 18 8.66 -13.86 -26.58
C ALA A 18 9.69 -12.91 -25.97
N LEU A 19 9.44 -12.40 -24.77
CA LEU A 19 10.39 -11.57 -24.03
C LEU A 19 11.59 -12.38 -23.52
N MET A 20 11.37 -13.60 -23.05
CA MET A 20 12.47 -14.50 -22.67
C MET A 20 13.37 -14.84 -23.85
N ASP A 21 12.81 -15.12 -25.02
CA ASP A 21 13.55 -15.40 -26.26
C ASP A 21 14.36 -14.17 -26.73
N ALA A 22 13.88 -12.96 -26.41
CA ALA A 22 14.60 -11.71 -26.62
C ALA A 22 15.70 -11.44 -25.57
N GLY A 23 15.87 -12.32 -24.57
CA GLY A 23 16.93 -12.26 -23.56
C GLY A 23 16.54 -11.57 -22.26
N TYR A 24 15.25 -11.29 -22.03
CA TYR A 24 14.79 -10.76 -20.74
C TYR A 24 14.61 -11.89 -19.70
N PRO A 25 15.02 -11.68 -18.43
CA PRO A 25 14.84 -12.65 -17.34
C PRO A 25 13.38 -13.04 -17.13
N TYR A 26 13.12 -14.27 -16.69
CA TYR A 26 11.76 -14.81 -16.53
C TYR A 26 10.85 -13.92 -15.68
N LEU A 27 11.33 -13.46 -14.51
CA LEU A 27 10.54 -12.62 -13.61
C LEU A 27 10.26 -11.24 -14.21
N VAL A 28 11.23 -10.65 -14.92
CA VAL A 28 11.06 -9.36 -15.60
C VAL A 28 10.05 -9.51 -16.73
N SER A 29 10.21 -10.52 -17.58
CA SER A 29 9.29 -10.84 -18.69
C SER A 29 7.86 -11.07 -18.19
N THR A 30 7.72 -11.77 -17.07
CA THR A 30 6.40 -12.03 -16.44
C THR A 30 5.71 -10.75 -16.00
N VAL A 31 6.44 -9.83 -15.35
CA VAL A 31 5.88 -8.55 -14.89
C VAL A 31 5.59 -7.60 -16.05
N LEU A 32 6.44 -7.57 -17.08
CA LEU A 32 6.20 -6.76 -18.27
C LEU A 32 4.95 -7.25 -19.02
N ALA A 33 4.84 -8.56 -19.26
CA ALA A 33 3.68 -9.14 -19.92
C ALA A 33 2.38 -8.86 -19.14
N SER A 34 2.39 -8.98 -17.81
CA SER A 34 1.20 -8.69 -16.99
C SER A 34 0.78 -7.21 -17.03
N ARG A 35 1.69 -6.31 -17.40
CA ARG A 35 1.46 -4.87 -17.57
C ARG A 35 1.19 -4.47 -19.02
N GLY A 36 0.96 -5.45 -19.91
CA GLY A 36 0.64 -5.22 -21.32
C GLY A 36 1.85 -4.90 -22.20
N VAL A 37 3.08 -5.10 -21.69
CA VAL A 37 4.31 -5.02 -22.49
C VAL A 37 4.58 -6.40 -23.07
N VAL A 38 4.28 -6.57 -24.36
CA VAL A 38 4.24 -7.88 -25.03
C VAL A 38 5.29 -8.04 -26.14
N THR A 39 6.02 -6.99 -26.48
CA THR A 39 7.11 -7.05 -27.49
C THR A 39 8.46 -6.61 -26.93
N PRO A 40 9.59 -7.07 -27.52
CA PRO A 40 10.93 -6.66 -27.10
C PRO A 40 11.18 -5.15 -27.21
N GLU A 41 10.58 -4.48 -28.20
CA GLU A 41 10.69 -3.02 -28.40
C GLU A 41 9.95 -2.26 -27.30
N GLN A 42 8.76 -2.72 -26.93
CA GLN A 42 8.01 -2.16 -25.80
C GLN A 42 8.78 -2.38 -24.49
N ALA A 43 9.39 -3.55 -24.30
CA ALA A 43 10.21 -3.85 -23.13
C ALA A 43 11.45 -2.95 -23.06
N ALA A 44 12.13 -2.74 -24.19
CA ALA A 44 13.27 -1.85 -24.27
C ALA A 44 12.88 -0.41 -23.91
N ALA A 45 11.78 0.10 -24.44
CA ALA A 45 11.27 1.45 -24.13
C ALA A 45 10.83 1.57 -22.67
N HIS A 46 10.17 0.55 -22.11
CA HIS A 46 9.69 0.57 -20.72
C HIS A 46 10.85 0.50 -19.70
N LEU A 47 11.90 -0.23 -20.03
CA LEU A 47 13.09 -0.38 -19.20
C LEU A 47 14.14 0.70 -19.49
N ASP A 48 13.91 1.58 -20.47
CA ASP A 48 14.83 2.65 -20.78
C ASP A 48 14.96 3.62 -19.61
N ARG A 49 16.17 4.15 -19.48
CA ARG A 49 16.64 4.91 -18.34
C ARG A 49 17.16 6.25 -18.84
N GLU A 50 16.24 7.19 -18.98
CA GLU A 50 16.59 8.57 -19.28
C GLU A 50 17.54 9.11 -18.20
N ARG A 51 18.46 9.99 -18.61
CA ARG A 51 19.49 10.56 -17.73
C ARG A 51 19.42 12.08 -17.60
N SER A 52 18.47 12.69 -18.31
CA SER A 52 18.26 14.13 -18.39
C SER A 52 16.77 14.38 -18.49
N LEU A 53 16.33 15.50 -17.94
CA LEU A 53 14.97 15.98 -18.09
C LEU A 53 14.75 16.40 -19.54
N VAL A 54 13.56 16.13 -20.06
CA VAL A 54 13.26 16.26 -21.50
C VAL A 54 12.56 17.58 -21.79
N TYR A 55 11.81 18.11 -20.83
CA TYR A 55 11.06 19.34 -21.00
C TYR A 55 11.87 20.55 -20.52
N SER A 56 11.67 21.67 -21.20
CA SER A 56 12.24 22.93 -20.71
C SER A 56 11.40 23.43 -19.52
N PRO A 57 12.05 23.89 -18.42
CA PRO A 57 11.34 24.51 -17.30
C PRO A 57 10.43 25.68 -17.74
N PHE A 58 10.81 26.41 -18.79
CA PHE A 58 10.06 27.56 -19.30
C PHE A 58 8.74 27.20 -20.00
N LEU A 59 8.45 25.91 -20.19
CA LEU A 59 7.12 25.45 -20.60
C LEU A 59 6.10 25.53 -19.46
N MET A 60 6.54 25.60 -18.20
CA MET A 60 5.67 25.92 -17.07
C MET A 60 5.26 27.39 -17.09
N ARG A 61 3.97 27.62 -16.90
CA ARG A 61 3.39 28.97 -16.94
C ARG A 61 3.99 29.84 -15.83
N ASP A 62 4.31 31.08 -16.18
CA ASP A 62 4.94 32.08 -15.31
C ASP A 62 6.34 31.72 -14.77
N MET A 63 6.97 30.64 -15.25
CA MET A 63 8.36 30.32 -14.89
C MET A 63 9.32 31.45 -15.29
N ASP A 64 9.09 32.08 -16.44
CA ASP A 64 9.82 33.26 -16.90
C ASP A 64 9.68 34.46 -15.95
N LYS A 65 8.47 34.71 -15.43
CA LYS A 65 8.20 35.77 -14.45
C LYS A 65 8.82 35.48 -13.09
N ALA A 66 8.76 34.22 -12.64
CA ALA A 66 9.39 33.77 -11.40
C ALA A 66 10.91 34.00 -11.45
N VAL A 67 11.56 33.53 -12.52
CA VAL A 67 12.99 33.75 -12.79
C VAL A 67 13.31 35.25 -12.78
N ALA A 68 12.59 36.05 -13.55
CA ALA A 68 12.85 37.49 -13.62
C ALA A 68 12.71 38.20 -12.27
N ARG A 69 11.72 37.82 -11.45
CA ARG A 69 11.51 38.42 -10.12
C ARG A 69 12.60 38.02 -9.12
N ILE A 70 13.01 36.75 -9.14
CA ILE A 70 14.06 36.24 -8.26
C ILE A 70 15.42 36.82 -8.66
N ASP A 71 15.75 36.89 -9.95
CA ASP A 71 16.99 37.52 -10.43
C ASP A 71 17.06 39.00 -10.06
N ARG A 72 15.92 39.72 -10.09
CA ARG A 72 15.86 41.10 -9.59
C ARG A 72 16.20 41.19 -8.11
N ALA A 73 15.67 40.28 -7.29
CA ALA A 73 16.00 40.21 -5.86
C ALA A 73 17.48 39.92 -5.62
N LEU A 74 18.04 38.96 -6.36
CA LEU A 74 19.46 38.62 -6.30
C LEU A 74 20.36 39.81 -6.67
N ALA A 75 20.05 40.50 -7.77
CA ALA A 75 20.81 41.67 -8.22
C ALA A 75 20.67 42.87 -7.28
N GLY A 76 19.48 43.03 -6.66
CA GLY A 76 19.19 44.10 -5.70
C GLY A 76 19.72 43.86 -4.29
N GLY A 77 20.20 42.64 -3.98
CA GLY A 77 20.58 42.27 -2.62
C GLY A 77 19.38 42.24 -1.65
N GLU A 78 18.19 41.92 -2.15
CA GLU A 78 16.98 41.79 -1.35
C GLU A 78 17.08 40.60 -0.37
N THR A 79 16.40 40.70 0.78
CA THR A 79 16.21 39.55 1.67
C THR A 79 15.05 38.70 1.14
N ILE A 80 15.34 37.45 0.82
CA ILE A 80 14.36 36.49 0.29
C ILE A 80 13.96 35.51 1.40
N ALA A 81 12.67 35.20 1.51
CA ALA A 81 12.23 34.07 2.32
C ALA A 81 11.80 32.91 1.41
N VAL A 82 12.26 31.70 1.73
CA VAL A 82 11.71 30.46 1.17
C VAL A 82 10.67 29.91 2.15
N PHE A 83 9.43 29.80 1.70
CA PHE A 83 8.30 29.33 2.50
C PHE A 83 7.88 27.95 2.01
N GLY A 84 8.06 26.91 2.82
CA GLY A 84 7.73 25.53 2.44
C GLY A 84 6.56 24.93 3.20
N ASP A 85 6.37 23.62 3.03
CA ASP A 85 5.51 22.79 3.88
C ASP A 85 6.30 21.89 4.85
N TYR A 86 5.62 21.36 5.86
CA TYR A 86 6.19 20.58 6.96
C TYR A 86 6.43 19.10 6.66
N ASP A 87 5.96 18.59 5.52
CA ASP A 87 6.22 17.22 5.14
C ASP A 87 7.54 17.07 4.35
N VAL A 88 7.83 15.88 3.85
CA VAL A 88 9.13 15.59 3.25
C VAL A 88 9.30 16.34 1.93
N ASP A 89 8.24 16.51 1.16
CA ASP A 89 8.32 17.22 -0.12
C ASP A 89 8.60 18.70 0.12
N GLY A 90 7.81 19.34 1.00
CA GLY A 90 8.01 20.73 1.40
C GLY A 90 9.37 21.00 2.07
N ILE A 91 9.83 20.11 2.95
CA ILE A 91 11.15 20.23 3.59
C ILE A 91 12.26 20.12 2.55
N THR A 92 12.21 19.12 1.65
CA THR A 92 13.26 18.93 0.64
C THR A 92 13.26 20.05 -0.40
N SER A 93 12.09 20.56 -0.79
CA SER A 93 11.92 21.73 -1.64
C SER A 93 12.53 22.99 -1.01
N THR A 94 12.25 23.21 0.28
CA THR A 94 12.78 24.34 1.05
C THR A 94 14.30 24.29 1.09
N CYS A 95 14.86 23.13 1.40
CA CYS A 95 16.31 22.93 1.43
C CYS A 95 16.95 23.13 0.06
N LEU A 96 16.36 22.57 -0.99
CA LEU A 96 16.85 22.68 -2.37
C LEU A 96 16.94 24.14 -2.80
N LEU A 97 15.84 24.90 -2.70
CA LEU A 97 15.83 26.29 -3.14
C LEU A 97 16.70 27.19 -2.25
N THR A 98 16.69 26.96 -0.93
CA THR A 98 17.51 27.73 0.01
C THR A 98 19.00 27.54 -0.25
N ASP A 99 19.45 26.29 -0.45
CA ASP A 99 20.85 25.99 -0.78
C ASP A 99 21.25 26.69 -2.09
N TYR A 100 20.40 26.62 -3.11
CA TYR A 100 20.66 27.29 -4.38
C TYR A 100 20.79 28.81 -4.22
N LEU A 101 19.80 29.48 -3.63
CA LEU A 101 19.81 30.93 -3.46
C LEU A 101 21.00 31.41 -2.61
N ARG A 102 21.34 30.69 -1.53
CA ARG A 102 22.54 30.99 -0.72
C ARG A 102 23.83 30.81 -1.52
N SER A 103 23.92 29.80 -2.39
CA SER A 103 25.07 29.61 -3.30
C SER A 103 25.22 30.75 -4.31
N ARG A 104 24.14 31.49 -4.59
CA ARG A 104 24.11 32.71 -5.41
C ARG A 104 24.38 33.99 -4.61
N GLY A 105 24.63 33.88 -3.31
CA GLY A 105 24.96 35.01 -2.43
C GLY A 105 23.74 35.72 -1.82
N ALA A 106 22.54 35.17 -1.95
CA ALA A 106 21.33 35.77 -1.38
C ALA A 106 21.29 35.69 0.15
N ALA A 107 20.70 36.70 0.79
CA ALA A 107 20.26 36.62 2.17
C ALA A 107 18.92 35.87 2.23
N VAL A 108 18.94 34.63 2.71
CA VAL A 108 17.77 33.73 2.68
C VAL A 108 17.31 33.34 4.09
N LEU A 109 16.08 33.70 4.41
CA LEU A 109 15.32 33.17 5.55
C LEU A 109 14.51 31.96 5.10
N MET A 110 14.33 30.98 5.98
CA MET A 110 13.46 29.83 5.74
C MET A 110 12.27 29.91 6.69
N HIS A 111 11.09 29.60 6.19
CA HIS A 111 9.90 29.38 7.00
C HIS A 111 9.30 28.03 6.64
N ILE A 112 9.13 27.17 7.65
CA ILE A 112 8.40 25.91 7.53
C ILE A 112 7.31 25.96 8.60
N PRO A 113 6.02 25.92 8.22
CA PRO A 113 4.92 26.11 9.15
C PRO A 113 4.85 24.99 10.17
N ARG A 114 4.48 25.33 11.41
CA ARG A 114 4.22 24.33 12.44
C ARG A 114 2.83 23.75 12.28
N ARG A 115 2.74 22.50 11.82
CA ARG A 115 1.47 21.77 11.57
C ARG A 115 0.41 21.91 12.66
N ILE A 116 0.82 21.92 13.94
CA ILE A 116 -0.09 21.96 15.09
C ILE A 116 -0.60 23.38 15.36
N GLU A 117 0.27 24.38 15.21
CA GLU A 117 0.01 25.77 15.60
C GLU A 117 -0.54 26.59 14.44
N GLU A 118 0.08 26.49 13.27
CA GLU A 118 -0.19 27.32 12.08
C GLU A 118 -1.09 26.60 11.06
N GLY A 119 -1.16 25.27 11.11
CA GLY A 119 -1.90 24.49 10.12
C GLY A 119 -1.11 24.25 8.84
N TYR A 120 -1.79 24.26 7.68
CA TYR A 120 -1.21 23.99 6.37
C TYR A 120 -1.33 25.21 5.45
N GLY A 121 -0.28 25.48 4.67
CA GLY A 121 -0.23 26.57 3.68
C GLY A 121 0.36 27.90 4.19
N LEU A 122 0.25 28.93 3.34
CA LEU A 122 0.61 30.31 3.67
C LEU A 122 -0.24 30.83 4.83
N GLY A 123 0.38 31.55 5.77
CA GLY A 123 -0.33 32.19 6.88
C GLY A 123 -0.01 33.67 6.98
N CYS A 124 -1.03 34.51 7.16
CA CYS A 124 -0.85 35.97 7.26
C CYS A 124 0.09 36.37 8.41
N ASP A 125 0.07 35.66 9.54
CA ASP A 125 0.95 35.96 10.67
C ASP A 125 2.42 35.66 10.35
N ALA A 126 2.69 34.57 9.64
CA ALA A 126 4.04 34.23 9.18
C ALA A 126 4.54 35.25 8.15
N ILE A 127 3.69 35.67 7.20
CA ILE A 127 4.02 36.72 6.22
C ILE A 127 4.37 38.03 6.94
N ARG A 128 3.59 38.42 7.96
CA ARG A 128 3.86 39.61 8.77
C ARG A 128 5.20 39.50 9.48
N ALA A 129 5.48 38.37 10.13
CA ALA A 129 6.73 38.13 10.85
C ALA A 129 7.96 38.14 9.92
N LEU A 130 7.82 37.65 8.68
CA LEU A 130 8.87 37.73 7.67
C LEU A 130 9.07 39.16 7.17
N ALA A 131 8.00 39.91 6.92
CA ALA A 131 8.06 41.32 6.53
C ALA A 131 8.76 42.18 7.61
N GLU A 132 8.47 41.94 8.88
CA GLU A 132 9.12 42.60 10.03
C GLU A 132 10.63 42.29 10.12
N GLN A 133 11.07 41.15 9.57
CA GLN A 133 12.48 40.79 9.43
C GLN A 133 13.15 41.40 8.19
N GLY A 134 12.44 42.24 7.44
CA GLY A 134 12.95 42.93 6.25
C GLY A 134 12.92 42.08 4.98
N VAL A 135 12.11 41.03 4.94
CA VAL A 135 11.85 40.26 3.71
C VAL A 135 11.02 41.09 2.74
N THR A 136 11.46 41.17 1.49
CA THR A 136 10.75 41.87 0.40
C THR A 136 10.27 40.94 -0.70
N LEU A 137 10.73 39.68 -0.71
CA LEU A 137 10.27 38.62 -1.59
C LEU A 137 10.10 37.32 -0.80
N ILE A 138 8.91 36.72 -0.89
CA ILE A 138 8.65 35.36 -0.44
C ILE A 138 8.53 34.45 -1.69
N VAL A 139 9.29 33.36 -1.72
CA VAL A 139 9.14 32.29 -2.71
C VAL A 139 8.57 31.08 -2.00
N THR A 140 7.35 30.68 -2.35
CA THR A 140 6.76 29.45 -1.78
C THR A 140 7.21 28.24 -2.56
N VAL A 141 7.33 27.11 -1.87
CA VAL A 141 7.60 25.80 -2.44
C VAL A 141 6.64 24.80 -1.83
N ASP A 142 6.04 23.94 -2.67
CA ASP A 142 5.10 22.90 -2.23
C ASP A 142 3.87 23.43 -1.47
N CYS A 143 3.56 24.71 -1.66
CA CYS A 143 2.38 25.35 -1.07
C CYS A 143 2.07 26.69 -1.74
N GLY A 144 0.88 27.20 -1.45
CA GLY A 144 0.47 28.56 -1.74
C GLY A 144 -0.49 28.73 -2.91
N ILE A 145 -0.73 27.71 -3.73
CA ILE A 145 -1.67 27.80 -4.89
C ILE A 145 -3.10 28.20 -4.48
N THR A 146 -3.47 27.94 -3.23
CA THR A 146 -4.78 28.28 -2.67
C THR A 146 -4.81 29.59 -1.87
N GLY A 147 -3.67 30.26 -1.71
CA GLY A 147 -3.47 31.39 -0.79
C GLY A 147 -3.85 32.76 -1.38
N VAL A 148 -5.10 32.91 -1.82
CA VAL A 148 -5.59 34.15 -2.46
C VAL A 148 -5.60 35.32 -1.47
N GLU A 149 -6.13 35.11 -0.26
CA GLU A 149 -6.22 36.14 0.78
C GLU A 149 -4.83 36.52 1.32
N GLU A 150 -3.98 35.52 1.52
CA GLU A 150 -2.60 35.69 1.98
C GLU A 150 -1.77 36.48 0.97
N THR A 151 -2.01 36.27 -0.32
CA THR A 151 -1.33 37.03 -1.37
C THR A 151 -1.76 38.49 -1.38
N ALA A 152 -3.06 38.76 -1.22
CA ALA A 152 -3.56 40.12 -1.07
C ALA A 152 -2.98 40.80 0.19
N PHE A 153 -2.88 40.06 1.30
CA PHE A 153 -2.31 40.56 2.55
C PHE A 153 -0.81 40.89 2.39
N ALA A 154 -0.01 40.02 1.77
CA ALA A 154 1.41 40.28 1.51
C ALA A 154 1.63 41.58 0.70
N ALA A 155 0.79 41.83 -0.30
CA ALA A 155 0.84 43.06 -1.09
C ALA A 155 0.61 44.32 -0.22
N THR A 156 -0.23 44.26 0.82
CA THR A 156 -0.41 45.40 1.76
C THR A 156 0.83 45.73 2.57
N LEU A 157 1.73 44.75 2.74
CA LEU A 157 3.01 44.90 3.43
C LEU A 157 4.16 45.24 2.47
N GLY A 158 3.89 45.34 1.16
CA GLY A 158 4.92 45.56 0.14
C GLY A 158 5.83 44.35 -0.07
N VAL A 159 5.36 43.14 0.28
CA VAL A 159 6.09 41.90 0.07
C VAL A 159 5.60 41.24 -1.22
N ASP A 160 6.52 41.03 -2.15
CA ASP A 160 6.23 40.29 -3.39
C ASP A 160 6.17 38.78 -3.10
N LEU A 161 5.30 38.08 -3.84
CA LEU A 161 5.18 36.62 -3.78
C LEU A 161 5.50 35.99 -5.14
N VAL A 162 6.29 34.92 -5.11
CA VAL A 162 6.43 33.95 -6.20
C VAL A 162 5.96 32.62 -5.65
N ILE A 163 4.92 32.04 -6.25
CA ILE A 163 4.34 30.79 -5.79
C ILE A 163 4.86 29.66 -6.66
N THR A 164 5.44 28.63 -6.06
CA THR A 164 5.73 27.35 -6.73
C THR A 164 5.04 26.22 -5.98
N ASP A 165 4.19 25.49 -6.69
CA ASP A 165 3.31 24.50 -6.10
C ASP A 165 2.98 23.41 -7.13
N HIS A 166 2.35 22.34 -6.69
CA HIS A 166 1.90 21.24 -7.52
C HIS A 166 0.50 20.72 -7.15
N HIS A 167 -0.16 21.34 -6.16
CA HIS A 167 -1.51 20.96 -5.75
C HIS A 167 -2.59 21.39 -6.76
N GLU A 168 -3.79 20.81 -6.63
CA GLU A 168 -4.91 21.18 -7.50
C GLU A 168 -5.30 22.66 -7.35
N CYS A 169 -5.41 23.34 -8.48
CA CYS A 169 -5.77 24.75 -8.54
C CYS A 169 -7.26 24.96 -8.18
N LYS A 170 -7.56 26.05 -7.46
CA LYS A 170 -8.94 26.56 -7.33
C LYS A 170 -9.32 27.38 -8.57
N ASP A 171 -10.61 27.72 -8.67
CA ASP A 171 -11.13 28.59 -9.74
C ASP A 171 -10.43 29.96 -9.79
N GLU A 172 -10.13 30.51 -8.61
CA GLU A 172 -9.38 31.75 -8.46
C GLU A 172 -7.93 31.46 -8.07
N LEU A 173 -6.99 31.96 -8.88
CA LEU A 173 -5.55 31.86 -8.63
C LEU A 173 -5.05 33.07 -7.81
N PRO A 174 -4.02 32.90 -6.97
CA PRO A 174 -3.47 34.00 -6.19
C PRO A 174 -2.84 35.09 -7.06
N ALA A 175 -3.04 36.36 -6.68
CA ALA A 175 -2.53 37.53 -7.40
C ALA A 175 -1.04 37.81 -7.12
N ALA A 176 -0.17 36.81 -7.32
CA ALA A 176 1.26 36.87 -7.06
C ALA A 176 2.06 37.39 -8.28
N CYS A 177 3.35 37.71 -8.11
CA CYS A 177 4.23 38.09 -9.22
C CYS A 177 4.37 36.98 -10.26
N ALA A 178 4.34 35.72 -9.79
CA ALA A 178 4.33 34.51 -10.59
C ALA A 178 3.65 33.39 -9.81
N VAL A 179 2.91 32.52 -10.51
CA VAL A 179 2.29 31.31 -9.97
C VAL A 179 2.70 30.13 -10.84
N VAL A 180 3.74 29.42 -10.44
CA VAL A 180 4.30 28.28 -11.19
C VAL A 180 3.71 27.00 -10.64
N ASP A 181 2.79 26.41 -11.40
CA ASP A 181 2.16 25.14 -11.05
C ASP A 181 1.80 24.37 -12.34
N PRO A 182 2.17 23.08 -12.47
CA PRO A 182 1.84 22.29 -13.63
C PRO A 182 0.32 22.10 -13.83
N HIS A 183 -0.48 22.02 -12.77
CA HIS A 183 -1.93 21.78 -12.81
C HIS A 183 -2.75 23.00 -13.20
N ARG A 184 -2.13 24.18 -13.36
CA ARG A 184 -2.81 25.37 -13.89
C ARG A 184 -3.50 25.05 -15.23
N PRO A 185 -4.78 25.43 -15.40
CA PRO A 185 -5.52 25.16 -16.64
C PRO A 185 -4.88 25.78 -17.89
N ASP A 186 -4.14 26.89 -17.75
CA ASP A 186 -3.44 27.57 -18.85
C ASP A 186 -1.96 27.17 -18.99
N CYS A 187 -1.50 26.16 -18.25
CA CYS A 187 -0.11 25.72 -18.28
C CYS A 187 0.14 24.66 -19.36
N GLY A 188 1.08 24.96 -20.28
CA GLY A 188 1.46 24.10 -21.40
C GLY A 188 2.49 23.02 -21.06
N PHE A 189 2.98 22.96 -19.82
CA PHE A 189 3.97 21.97 -19.42
C PHE A 189 3.45 20.54 -19.60
N PRO A 190 4.12 19.67 -20.38
CA PRO A 190 3.56 18.38 -20.77
C PRO A 190 3.36 17.39 -19.62
N PHE A 191 4.23 17.42 -18.60
CA PHE A 191 4.21 16.45 -17.51
C PHE A 191 3.58 17.02 -16.24
N LYS A 192 2.35 16.64 -15.93
CA LYS A 192 1.56 17.26 -14.85
C LYS A 192 1.86 16.74 -13.44
N HIS A 193 2.57 15.61 -13.33
CA HIS A 193 2.67 14.86 -12.08
C HIS A 193 3.93 15.19 -11.27
N LEU A 194 4.60 16.33 -11.47
CA LEU A 194 5.75 16.71 -10.64
C LEU A 194 5.33 16.87 -9.17
N ALA A 195 6.22 16.45 -8.26
CA ALA A 195 6.16 16.80 -6.84
C ALA A 195 6.47 18.30 -6.65
N GLY A 196 6.18 18.88 -5.49
CA GLY A 196 6.60 20.23 -5.11
C GLY A 196 8.12 20.41 -5.27
N VAL A 197 8.92 19.42 -4.86
CA VAL A 197 10.38 19.46 -5.02
C VAL A 197 10.81 19.32 -6.48
N GLY A 198 9.99 18.67 -7.31
CA GLY A 198 10.19 18.62 -8.76
C GLY A 198 10.02 19.99 -9.39
N VAL A 199 8.97 20.73 -9.02
CA VAL A 199 8.74 22.11 -9.47
C VAL A 199 9.86 23.04 -8.95
N ALA A 200 10.30 22.87 -7.70
CA ALA A 200 11.42 23.63 -7.15
C ALA A 200 12.75 23.34 -7.88
N LEU A 201 12.99 22.08 -8.27
CA LEU A 201 14.15 21.70 -9.09
C LEU A 201 14.10 22.40 -10.45
N GLU A 202 12.96 22.35 -11.14
CA GLU A 202 12.75 23.02 -12.42
C GLU A 202 12.99 24.54 -12.34
N LEU A 203 12.52 25.19 -11.26
CA LEU A 203 12.82 26.59 -11.00
C LEU A 203 14.33 26.85 -10.87
N VAL A 204 15.05 25.99 -10.14
CA VAL A 204 16.51 26.11 -10.00
C VAL A 204 17.23 25.90 -11.33
N LEU A 205 16.78 24.95 -12.16
CA LEU A 205 17.32 24.75 -13.51
C LEU A 205 17.07 25.99 -14.39
N ALA A 206 15.87 26.58 -14.32
CA ALA A 206 15.54 27.81 -15.04
C ALA A 206 16.41 29.00 -14.61
N LEU A 207 16.59 29.21 -13.30
CA LEU A 207 17.47 30.25 -12.73
C LEU A 207 18.96 30.01 -13.05
N GLY A 208 19.35 28.74 -13.20
CA GLY A 208 20.72 28.33 -13.48
C GLY A 208 21.15 28.54 -14.93
N GLY A 209 20.18 28.44 -15.85
CA GLY A 209 20.39 28.45 -17.29
C GLY A 209 21.01 27.15 -17.82
N ALA A 210 20.93 26.98 -19.15
CA ALA A 210 21.35 25.75 -19.84
C ALA A 210 22.82 25.35 -19.58
N GLU A 211 23.71 26.32 -19.34
CA GLU A 211 25.14 26.04 -19.07
C GLU A 211 25.38 25.33 -17.73
N ARG A 212 24.49 25.51 -16.75
CA ARG A 212 24.62 24.94 -15.39
C ARG A 212 23.66 23.79 -15.12
N GLU A 213 22.76 23.49 -16.06
CA GLU A 213 21.67 22.54 -15.92
C GLU A 213 22.15 21.18 -15.38
N SER A 214 23.15 20.56 -16.03
CA SER A 214 23.65 19.26 -15.61
C SER A 214 24.28 19.27 -14.21
N ALA A 215 24.98 20.34 -13.84
CA ALA A 215 25.60 20.46 -12.52
C ALA A 215 24.55 20.65 -11.43
N LEU A 216 23.52 21.47 -11.69
CA LEU A 216 22.43 21.72 -10.77
C LEU A 216 21.55 20.48 -10.61
N PHE A 217 21.20 19.81 -11.71
CA PHE A 217 20.47 18.56 -11.68
C PHE A 217 21.22 17.51 -10.85
N SER A 218 22.51 17.29 -11.10
CA SER A 218 23.32 16.33 -10.33
C SER A 218 23.39 16.67 -8.84
N ARG A 219 23.42 17.95 -8.47
CA ARG A 219 23.46 18.38 -7.06
C ARG A 219 22.14 18.12 -6.34
N TYR A 220 21.02 18.43 -6.99
CA TYR A 220 19.72 18.49 -6.32
C TYR A 220 18.81 17.28 -6.58
N CYS A 221 19.10 16.45 -7.59
CA CYS A 221 18.25 15.30 -7.96
C CYS A 221 18.05 14.31 -6.79
N THR A 222 19.01 14.19 -5.88
CA THR A 222 18.86 13.31 -4.70
C THR A 222 17.79 13.83 -3.73
N LEU A 223 17.75 15.14 -3.45
CA LEU A 223 16.70 15.73 -2.63
C LEU A 223 15.35 15.63 -3.34
N ALA A 224 15.32 15.94 -4.64
CA ALA A 224 14.12 15.84 -5.45
C ALA A 224 13.56 14.41 -5.50
N ALA A 225 14.43 13.39 -5.59
CA ALA A 225 14.03 11.99 -5.51
C ALA A 225 13.38 11.66 -4.16
N ILE A 226 13.94 12.15 -3.05
CA ILE A 226 13.42 11.89 -1.70
C ILE A 226 12.02 12.49 -1.52
N GLY A 227 11.81 13.76 -1.90
CA GLY A 227 10.50 14.41 -1.84
C GLY A 227 9.48 13.71 -2.76
N THR A 228 9.85 13.48 -4.02
CA THR A 228 8.98 12.81 -5.01
C THR A 228 8.52 11.43 -4.57
N ILE A 229 9.40 10.62 -3.96
CA ILE A 229 9.03 9.31 -3.42
C ILE A 229 8.14 9.45 -2.18
N ALA A 230 8.47 10.40 -1.30
CA ALA A 230 7.75 10.59 -0.04
C ALA A 230 6.31 11.10 -0.26
N ASP A 231 6.09 11.88 -1.31
CA ASP A 231 4.78 12.38 -1.71
C ASP A 231 3.99 11.39 -2.60
N VAL A 232 4.54 10.18 -2.81
CA VAL A 232 3.84 9.08 -3.50
C VAL A 232 3.46 9.47 -4.94
N MET A 233 4.28 10.27 -5.59
CA MET A 233 4.03 10.72 -6.96
C MET A 233 4.10 9.57 -7.97
N ARG A 234 3.48 9.79 -9.14
CA ARG A 234 3.52 8.84 -10.25
C ARG A 234 4.95 8.66 -10.75
N MET A 235 5.42 7.41 -10.78
CA MET A 235 6.77 7.02 -11.22
C MET A 235 6.84 6.82 -12.73
N GLU A 236 6.49 7.87 -13.47
CA GLU A 236 6.54 7.95 -14.93
C GLU A 236 7.15 9.29 -15.35
N GLY A 237 7.55 9.42 -16.63
CA GLY A 237 8.12 10.65 -17.17
C GLY A 237 9.28 11.21 -16.34
N GLU A 238 9.27 12.52 -16.09
CA GLU A 238 10.36 13.21 -15.40
C GLU A 238 10.54 12.78 -13.94
N ASN A 239 9.46 12.41 -13.23
CA ASN A 239 9.59 11.86 -11.88
C ASN A 239 10.43 10.59 -11.86
N ARG A 240 10.22 9.69 -12.83
CA ARG A 240 11.01 8.45 -12.95
C ARG A 240 12.48 8.78 -13.16
N THR A 241 12.79 9.73 -14.04
CA THR A 241 14.15 10.19 -14.33
C THR A 241 14.81 10.84 -13.11
N ILE A 242 14.13 11.79 -12.44
CA ILE A 242 14.58 12.45 -11.21
C ILE A 242 14.90 11.41 -10.14
N VAL A 243 13.95 10.51 -9.87
CA VAL A 243 14.08 9.51 -8.81
C VAL A 243 15.21 8.53 -9.13
N GLN A 244 15.31 8.05 -10.36
CA GLN A 244 16.35 7.13 -10.75
C GLN A 244 17.75 7.77 -10.63
N CYS A 245 17.94 8.97 -11.19
CA CYS A 245 19.21 9.69 -11.06
C CYS A 245 19.54 10.02 -9.60
N GLY A 246 18.55 10.39 -8.79
CA GLY A 246 18.74 10.68 -7.37
C GLY A 246 19.13 9.44 -6.55
N LEU A 247 18.52 8.28 -6.83
CA LEU A 247 18.88 7.01 -6.17
C LEU A 247 20.29 6.53 -6.61
N GLU A 248 20.64 6.64 -7.89
CA GLU A 248 21.99 6.32 -8.38
C GLU A 248 23.07 7.28 -7.85
N GLY A 249 22.67 8.51 -7.52
CA GLY A 249 23.51 9.58 -6.98
C GLY A 249 23.59 9.62 -5.45
N ILE A 250 22.77 8.85 -4.72
CA ILE A 250 22.54 9.06 -3.29
C ILE A 250 23.81 9.00 -2.44
N ASP A 251 24.69 8.02 -2.70
CA ASP A 251 25.97 7.85 -1.99
C ASP A 251 27.00 8.93 -2.34
N ARG A 252 26.77 9.68 -3.43
CA ARG A 252 27.64 10.76 -3.93
C ARG A 252 27.03 12.15 -3.71
N SER A 253 25.92 12.23 -3.00
CA SER A 253 25.23 13.49 -2.70
C SER A 253 26.14 14.48 -1.96
N ASP A 254 25.98 15.78 -2.22
CA ASP A 254 26.74 16.85 -1.55
C ASP A 254 26.23 17.14 -0.13
N PHE A 255 25.09 16.57 0.27
CA PHE A 255 24.42 16.91 1.53
C PHE A 255 24.93 16.05 2.68
N THR A 256 25.86 16.60 3.49
CA THR A 256 26.43 15.94 4.67
C THR A 256 25.37 15.41 5.64
N GLY A 257 24.27 16.16 5.83
CA GLY A 257 23.12 15.73 6.62
C GLY A 257 22.46 14.44 6.15
N LEU A 258 22.31 14.29 4.83
CA LEU A 258 21.71 13.10 4.24
C LEU A 258 22.57 11.86 4.53
N HIS A 259 23.89 11.96 4.40
CA HIS A 259 24.82 10.88 4.72
C HIS A 259 24.75 10.45 6.19
N ALA A 260 24.64 11.42 7.11
CA ALA A 260 24.46 11.13 8.52
C ALA A 260 23.14 10.40 8.79
N LEU A 261 22.06 10.82 8.13
CA LEU A 261 20.74 10.18 8.25
C LEU A 261 20.73 8.75 7.68
N LEU A 262 21.34 8.53 6.51
CA LEU A 262 21.50 7.21 5.92
C LEU A 262 22.26 6.27 6.85
N ARG A 263 23.32 6.77 7.50
CA ARG A 263 24.12 6.00 8.47
C ARG A 263 23.31 5.62 9.70
N GLU A 264 22.60 6.58 10.30
CA GLU A 264 21.76 6.35 11.48
C GLU A 264 20.58 5.42 11.16
N ALA A 265 20.02 5.50 9.94
CA ALA A 265 19.01 4.57 9.45
C ALA A 265 19.57 3.17 9.10
N GLY A 266 20.89 2.99 9.17
CA GLY A 266 21.59 1.76 8.81
C GLY A 266 21.57 1.48 7.30
N LEU A 267 21.30 2.46 6.45
CA LEU A 267 21.21 2.33 4.99
C LEU A 267 22.57 2.45 4.28
N THR A 268 23.63 2.86 4.98
CA THR A 268 24.98 2.98 4.40
C THR A 268 25.54 1.64 3.90
N GLY A 269 26.18 1.66 2.74
CA GLY A 269 26.93 0.53 2.20
C GLY A 269 26.08 -0.57 1.56
N ARG A 270 24.80 -0.29 1.30
CA ARG A 270 23.87 -1.17 0.59
C ARG A 270 23.03 -0.37 -0.42
N PRO A 271 22.51 -1.00 -1.49
CA PRO A 271 21.63 -0.33 -2.43
C PRO A 271 20.40 0.27 -1.72
N VAL A 272 20.11 1.54 -2.03
CA VAL A 272 18.92 2.23 -1.54
C VAL A 272 17.93 2.35 -2.70
N SER A 273 16.77 1.70 -2.57
CA SER A 273 15.68 1.83 -3.53
C SER A 273 14.59 2.77 -3.02
N SER A 274 13.62 3.06 -3.89
CA SER A 274 12.43 3.85 -3.52
C SER A 274 11.68 3.26 -2.32
N VAL A 275 11.76 1.95 -2.09
CA VAL A 275 11.17 1.30 -0.91
C VAL A 275 11.90 1.73 0.38
N GLN A 276 13.23 1.77 0.40
CA GLN A 276 13.95 2.25 1.59
C GLN A 276 13.74 3.75 1.80
N ILE A 277 13.66 4.55 0.73
CA ILE A 277 13.31 5.96 0.87
C ILE A 277 11.92 6.12 1.48
N GLY A 278 10.88 5.51 0.89
CA GLY A 278 9.49 5.67 1.33
C GLY A 278 9.17 5.10 2.72
N PHE A 279 9.79 3.97 3.10
CA PHE A 279 9.47 3.27 4.36
C PHE A 279 10.51 3.43 5.47
N VAL A 280 11.71 3.95 5.18
CA VAL A 280 12.77 4.10 6.18
C VAL A 280 13.21 5.56 6.31
N LEU A 281 13.59 6.21 5.20
CA LEU A 281 14.14 7.56 5.25
C LEU A 281 13.05 8.63 5.43
N ALA A 282 12.05 8.65 4.57
CA ALA A 282 10.97 9.62 4.57
C ALA A 282 10.20 9.66 5.92
N PRO A 283 9.87 8.54 6.59
CA PRO A 283 9.23 8.59 7.90
C PRO A 283 10.05 9.30 8.98
N ARG A 284 11.39 9.28 8.90
CA ARG A 284 12.27 9.98 9.85
C ARG A 284 12.25 11.49 9.64
N ILE A 285 12.23 11.93 8.38
CA ILE A 285 12.10 13.34 8.02
C ILE A 285 10.69 13.83 8.41
N ASN A 286 9.65 13.10 8.02
CA ASN A 286 8.24 13.45 8.29
C ASN A 286 7.92 13.43 9.79
N ALA A 287 8.60 12.60 10.59
CA ALA A 287 8.45 12.61 12.04
C ALA A 287 8.75 13.99 12.64
N ALA A 288 9.70 14.74 12.07
CA ALA A 288 9.99 16.11 12.50
C ALA A 288 8.75 17.00 12.40
N GLY A 289 8.09 17.05 11.24
CA GLY A 289 6.86 17.82 11.03
C GLY A 289 5.69 17.35 11.89
N ARG A 290 5.52 16.03 12.06
CA ARG A 290 4.44 15.46 12.89
C ARG A 290 4.61 15.73 14.37
N MET A 291 5.85 15.85 14.84
CA MET A 291 6.20 16.14 16.23
C MET A 291 6.47 17.64 16.46
N GLY A 292 6.13 18.51 15.50
CA GLY A 292 6.20 19.97 15.65
C GLY A 292 7.61 20.56 15.62
N ARG A 293 8.58 19.86 15.03
CA ARG A 293 9.99 20.26 14.96
C ARG A 293 10.57 20.14 13.54
N ALA A 294 9.78 20.53 12.53
CA ALA A 294 10.11 20.39 11.11
C ALA A 294 11.45 21.07 10.75
N GLU A 295 11.78 22.17 11.41
CA GLU A 295 13.01 22.93 11.24
C GLU A 295 14.28 22.09 11.45
N LEU A 296 14.23 21.07 12.32
CA LEU A 296 15.37 20.16 12.53
C LEU A 296 15.73 19.36 11.28
N ALA A 297 14.71 18.96 10.50
CA ALA A 297 14.95 18.21 9.29
C ALA A 297 15.61 19.09 8.22
N ALA A 298 15.15 20.33 8.09
CA ALA A 298 15.78 21.29 7.18
C ALA A 298 17.21 21.66 7.64
N GLU A 299 17.41 21.85 8.94
CA GLU A 299 18.73 22.12 9.53
C GLU A 299 19.70 20.95 9.31
N LEU A 300 19.23 19.71 9.43
CA LEU A 300 20.00 18.53 9.10
C LEU A 300 20.44 18.55 7.65
N LEU A 301 19.49 18.69 6.71
CA LEU A 301 19.81 18.61 5.28
C LEU A 301 20.75 19.72 4.82
N LEU A 302 20.67 20.91 5.41
CA LEU A 302 21.49 22.07 5.03
C LEU A 302 22.82 22.19 5.78
N THR A 303 23.04 21.44 6.86
CA THR A 303 24.27 21.58 7.64
C THR A 303 25.49 21.03 6.89
N GLN A 304 26.61 21.75 7.03
CA GLN A 304 27.92 21.35 6.52
C GLN A 304 28.84 20.83 7.63
N ASP A 305 28.41 20.86 8.90
CA ASP A 305 29.17 20.34 10.04
C ASP A 305 28.81 18.85 10.27
N PRO A 306 29.76 17.91 10.05
CA PRO A 306 29.52 16.49 10.24
C PRO A 306 29.09 16.12 11.67
N ALA A 307 29.64 16.78 12.68
CA ALA A 307 29.30 16.49 14.08
C ALA A 307 27.89 16.98 14.41
N LYS A 308 27.46 18.10 13.83
CA LYS A 308 26.08 18.59 13.93
C LYS A 308 25.11 17.68 13.17
N ALA A 309 25.47 17.26 11.95
CA ALA A 309 24.68 16.33 11.15
C ALA A 309 24.39 15.02 11.89
N GLU A 310 25.41 14.43 12.53
CA GLU A 310 25.24 13.19 13.30
C GLU A 310 24.34 13.35 14.53
N ARG A 311 24.35 14.52 15.18
CA ARG A 311 23.43 14.80 16.30
C ARG A 311 21.99 14.93 15.81
N LEU A 312 21.78 15.73 14.77
CA LEU A 312 20.45 15.96 14.19
C LEU A 312 19.85 14.67 13.59
N ALA A 313 20.67 13.83 12.94
CA ALA A 313 20.23 12.54 12.40
C ALA A 313 19.74 11.58 13.51
N ARG A 314 20.44 11.55 14.65
CA ARG A 314 20.00 10.80 15.84
C ARG A 314 18.68 11.32 16.38
N GLU A 315 18.56 12.65 16.49
CA GLU A 315 17.36 13.31 16.97
C GLU A 315 16.13 13.04 16.09
N LEU A 316 16.28 13.06 14.75
CA LEU A 316 15.19 12.67 13.85
C LEU A 316 14.81 11.18 14.00
N CYS A 317 15.79 10.30 14.22
CA CYS A 317 15.51 8.90 14.49
C CYS A 317 14.78 8.70 15.83
N ASP A 318 15.11 9.49 16.86
CA ASP A 318 14.41 9.52 18.14
C ASP A 318 12.96 10.00 17.97
N LEU A 319 12.73 11.10 17.26
CA LEU A 319 11.38 11.60 16.96
C LEU A 319 10.54 10.56 16.20
N ASN A 320 11.14 9.82 15.27
CA ASN A 320 10.45 8.74 14.58
C ASN A 320 10.09 7.57 15.51
N ARG A 321 10.98 7.21 16.45
CA ARG A 321 10.69 6.20 17.49
C ARG A 321 9.56 6.63 18.40
N GLU A 322 9.59 7.89 18.84
CA GLU A 322 8.53 8.48 19.66
C GLU A 322 7.19 8.47 18.91
N ARG A 323 7.16 8.97 17.67
CA ARG A 323 5.99 8.94 16.80
C ARG A 323 5.47 7.51 16.59
N GLN A 324 6.34 6.51 16.47
CA GLN A 324 5.96 5.08 16.41
C GLN A 324 5.32 4.57 17.69
N SER A 325 5.83 4.98 18.86
CA SER A 325 5.21 4.63 20.15
C SER A 325 3.82 5.24 20.27
N VAL A 326 3.70 6.55 20.00
CA VAL A 326 2.43 7.28 20.05
C VAL A 326 1.41 6.68 19.06
N GLU A 327 1.82 6.33 17.84
CA GLU A 327 0.94 5.65 16.88
C GLU A 327 0.42 4.32 17.43
N GLN A 328 1.29 3.50 18.05
CA GLN A 328 0.90 2.20 18.60
C GLN A 328 -0.08 2.35 19.77
N ASP A 329 0.14 3.33 20.64
CA ASP A 329 -0.75 3.60 21.77
C ASP A 329 -2.12 4.10 21.31
N ILE A 330 -2.15 5.07 20.38
CA ILE A 330 -3.41 5.55 19.78
C ILE A 330 -4.13 4.41 19.07
N PHE A 331 -3.42 3.58 18.29
CA PHE A 331 -4.03 2.44 17.60
C PHE A 331 -4.61 1.43 18.58
N ARG A 332 -3.93 1.12 19.70
CA ARG A 332 -4.46 0.23 20.75
C ARG A 332 -5.74 0.81 21.35
N CYS A 333 -5.72 2.06 21.78
CA CYS A 333 -6.91 2.74 22.33
C CYS A 333 -8.06 2.79 21.32
N ALA A 334 -7.78 3.00 20.04
CA ALA A 334 -8.79 3.01 18.99
C ALA A 334 -9.47 1.64 18.82
N ILE A 335 -8.71 0.54 18.90
CA ILE A 335 -9.27 -0.83 18.88
C ILE A 335 -10.15 -1.08 20.10
N GLU A 336 -9.69 -0.68 21.29
CA GLU A 336 -10.47 -0.80 22.53
C GLU A 336 -11.80 -0.04 22.44
N GLN A 337 -11.79 1.20 21.93
CA GLN A 337 -13.02 1.96 21.69
C GLN A 337 -13.93 1.26 20.67
N MET A 338 -13.37 0.77 19.55
CA MET A 338 -14.12 0.06 18.52
C MET A 338 -14.84 -1.18 19.06
N ASP A 339 -14.20 -1.93 19.96
CA ASP A 339 -14.79 -3.13 20.56
C ASP A 339 -16.03 -2.82 21.41
N THR A 340 -16.15 -1.60 21.93
CA THR A 340 -17.34 -1.12 22.67
C THR A 340 -18.48 -0.63 21.77
N LEU A 341 -18.22 -0.35 20.49
CA LEU A 341 -19.23 0.17 19.56
C LEU A 341 -20.24 -0.91 19.17
N ALA A 342 -21.51 -0.52 18.99
CA ALA A 342 -22.52 -1.42 18.43
C ALA A 342 -22.16 -1.80 16.98
N PRO A 343 -22.52 -3.00 16.48
CA PRO A 343 -22.22 -3.41 15.10
C PRO A 343 -22.72 -2.43 14.03
N THR A 344 -23.83 -1.75 14.27
CA THR A 344 -24.40 -0.74 13.37
C THR A 344 -23.56 0.53 13.24
N GLU A 345 -22.64 0.77 14.18
CA GLU A 345 -21.75 1.93 14.23
C GLU A 345 -20.33 1.61 13.74
N ARG A 346 -20.12 0.42 13.19
CA ARG A 346 -18.82 -0.05 12.67
C ARG A 346 -18.71 0.05 11.15
N ASN A 347 -19.69 0.65 10.47
CA ASN A 347 -19.61 0.94 9.03
C ASN A 347 -18.67 2.11 8.74
N ALA A 348 -18.54 3.04 9.69
CA ALA A 348 -17.57 4.12 9.71
C ALA A 348 -17.01 4.27 11.13
N LEU A 349 -15.69 4.19 11.29
CA LEU A 349 -15.05 4.26 12.60
C LEU A 349 -14.91 5.72 13.01
N VAL A 350 -15.82 6.22 13.85
CA VAL A 350 -15.74 7.58 14.41
C VAL A 350 -15.32 7.51 15.87
N LEU A 351 -14.04 7.78 16.10
CA LEU A 351 -13.38 7.61 17.39
C LEU A 351 -12.77 8.94 17.83
N SER A 352 -12.76 9.19 19.14
CA SER A 352 -12.31 10.48 19.70
C SER A 352 -11.59 10.32 21.03
N SER A 353 -10.59 11.16 21.30
CA SER A 353 -9.91 11.22 22.60
C SER A 353 -9.23 12.57 22.83
N GLU A 354 -9.19 13.00 24.09
CA GLU A 354 -8.40 14.15 24.55
C GLU A 354 -6.89 13.85 24.58
N GLU A 355 -6.51 12.57 24.74
CA GLU A 355 -5.10 12.16 24.92
C GLU A 355 -4.34 11.95 23.60
N TRP A 356 -5.05 11.95 22.46
CA TRP A 356 -4.43 11.61 21.18
C TRP A 356 -3.60 12.74 20.59
N HIS A 357 -2.41 12.43 20.10
CA HIS A 357 -1.57 13.43 19.46
C HIS A 357 -2.08 13.81 18.05
N GLN A 358 -2.42 15.09 17.84
CA GLN A 358 -2.98 15.61 16.58
C GLN A 358 -2.10 15.29 15.35
N GLY A 359 -0.77 15.34 15.47
CA GLY A 359 0.14 15.02 14.35
C GLY A 359 0.15 13.54 13.91
N VAL A 360 -0.43 12.64 14.72
CA VAL A 360 -0.35 11.18 14.54
C VAL A 360 -1.71 10.54 14.21
N VAL A 361 -2.83 11.15 14.62
CA VAL A 361 -4.19 10.59 14.41
C VAL A 361 -4.48 10.22 12.95
N GLY A 362 -3.96 10.98 11.98
CA GLY A 362 -4.15 10.68 10.55
C GLY A 362 -3.47 9.39 10.08
N ILE A 363 -2.32 9.02 10.68
CA ILE A 363 -1.63 7.75 10.36
C ILE A 363 -2.46 6.57 10.88
N VAL A 364 -3.00 6.71 12.10
CA VAL A 364 -3.85 5.69 12.70
C VAL A 364 -5.15 5.54 11.91
N ALA A 365 -5.74 6.64 11.43
CA ALA A 365 -6.91 6.61 10.55
C ALA A 365 -6.64 5.79 9.27
N SER A 366 -5.49 5.96 8.61
CA SER A 366 -5.11 5.16 7.43
C SER A 366 -5.04 3.68 7.79
N ARG A 367 -4.33 3.35 8.86
CA ARG A 367 -4.12 1.97 9.30
C ARG A 367 -5.40 1.27 9.72
N LEU A 368 -6.34 1.97 10.35
CA LEU A 368 -7.67 1.44 10.68
C LEU A 368 -8.50 1.22 9.41
N SER A 369 -8.47 2.19 8.49
CA SER A 369 -9.24 2.10 7.24
C SER A 369 -8.80 0.92 6.37
N GLU A 370 -7.49 0.70 6.25
CA GLU A 370 -6.93 -0.46 5.57
C GLU A 370 -7.28 -1.77 6.30
N LYS A 371 -7.11 -1.83 7.62
CA LYS A 371 -7.32 -3.07 8.39
C LYS A 371 -8.78 -3.53 8.41
N PHE A 372 -9.72 -2.59 8.47
CA PHE A 372 -11.14 -2.87 8.63
C PHE A 372 -11.97 -2.59 7.37
N SER A 373 -11.34 -2.11 6.29
CA SER A 373 -12.02 -1.82 5.01
C SER A 373 -13.25 -0.91 5.19
N CYS A 374 -13.11 0.11 6.03
CA CYS A 374 -14.16 1.09 6.33
C CYS A 374 -13.53 2.48 6.54
N PRO A 375 -14.25 3.57 6.27
CA PRO A 375 -13.70 4.90 6.45
C PRO A 375 -13.51 5.19 7.93
N SER A 376 -12.35 5.72 8.30
CA SER A 376 -11.99 6.02 9.69
C SER A 376 -11.86 7.53 9.91
N PHE A 377 -12.46 8.01 10.99
CA PHE A 377 -12.50 9.41 11.43
C PHE A 377 -11.93 9.47 12.85
N MET A 378 -10.69 9.93 12.98
CA MET A 378 -9.97 10.03 14.25
C MET A 378 -9.99 11.48 14.72
N ILE A 379 -10.52 11.75 15.91
CA ILE A 379 -10.75 13.10 16.43
C ILE A 379 -9.91 13.32 17.70
N HIS A 380 -8.98 14.28 17.65
CA HIS A 380 -8.32 14.80 18.84
C HIS A 380 -9.19 15.89 19.47
N LEU A 381 -9.47 15.78 20.77
CA LEU A 381 -10.28 16.72 21.54
C LEU A 381 -9.40 17.69 22.35
N ALA A 382 -9.68 18.98 22.24
CA ALA A 382 -9.04 20.03 23.04
C ALA A 382 -10.03 21.18 23.29
N GLY A 383 -10.32 21.47 24.56
CA GLY A 383 -11.14 22.62 24.96
C GLY A 383 -12.57 22.62 24.41
N GLY A 384 -13.24 21.46 24.35
CA GLY A 384 -14.60 21.30 23.80
C GLY A 384 -14.67 21.30 22.27
N MET A 385 -13.53 21.40 21.60
CA MET A 385 -13.38 21.35 20.15
C MET A 385 -12.60 20.10 19.72
N GLY A 386 -12.99 19.51 18.60
CA GLY A 386 -12.34 18.35 18.01
C GLY A 386 -11.66 18.70 16.68
N LYS A 387 -10.39 18.33 16.52
CA LYS A 387 -9.69 18.31 15.23
C LYS A 387 -9.66 16.88 14.70
N GLY A 388 -10.39 16.66 13.62
CA GLY A 388 -10.57 15.37 12.98
C GLY A 388 -9.64 15.16 11.79
N SER A 389 -9.08 13.96 11.68
CA SER A 389 -8.41 13.47 10.47
C SER A 389 -9.11 12.20 10.01
N CYS A 390 -9.42 12.11 8.72
CA CYS A 390 -10.12 10.95 8.18
C CYS A 390 -9.45 10.38 6.93
N ARG A 391 -9.67 9.07 6.74
CA ARG A 391 -9.09 8.26 5.67
C ARG A 391 -10.13 7.29 5.13
N SER A 392 -10.08 7.09 3.82
CA SER A 392 -10.92 6.14 3.09
C SER A 392 -10.13 4.86 2.84
N TYR A 393 -10.82 3.82 2.37
CA TYR A 393 -10.24 2.52 1.99
C TYR A 393 -10.32 2.29 0.47
N GLY A 394 -10.68 3.33 -0.30
CA GLY A 394 -10.91 3.29 -1.75
C GLY A 394 -12.40 3.09 -2.09
N GLY A 395 -12.91 3.81 -3.10
CA GLY A 395 -14.32 3.71 -3.54
C GLY A 395 -15.34 4.40 -2.62
N PHE A 396 -14.89 5.20 -1.65
CA PHE A 396 -15.75 6.03 -0.81
C PHE A 396 -15.21 7.46 -0.71
N ASN A 397 -16.02 8.44 -1.13
CA ASN A 397 -15.64 9.85 -1.17
C ASN A 397 -15.86 10.54 0.19
N LEU A 398 -14.76 10.79 0.91
CA LEU A 398 -14.80 11.48 2.21
C LEU A 398 -15.27 12.91 2.11
N PHE A 399 -14.88 13.65 1.07
CA PHE A 399 -15.25 15.05 0.93
C PHE A 399 -16.77 15.20 0.82
N ALA A 400 -17.40 14.41 -0.07
CA ALA A 400 -18.86 14.38 -0.21
C ALA A 400 -19.55 13.92 1.09
N ALA A 401 -18.95 12.98 1.82
CA ALA A 401 -19.49 12.51 3.09
C ALA A 401 -19.42 13.57 4.21
N LEU A 402 -18.33 14.36 4.25
CA LEU A 402 -18.18 15.49 5.17
C LEU A 402 -19.11 16.64 4.79
N GLU A 403 -19.26 16.93 3.50
CA GLU A 403 -20.19 17.92 2.98
C GLU A 403 -21.64 17.59 3.36
N ALA A 404 -22.05 16.32 3.26
CA ALA A 404 -23.35 15.86 3.72
C ALA A 404 -23.57 15.98 5.24
N CYS A 405 -22.51 16.26 6.02
CA CYS A 405 -22.54 16.48 7.45
C CYS A 405 -22.11 17.90 7.85
N SER A 406 -22.04 18.84 6.90
CA SER A 406 -21.47 20.17 7.11
C SER A 406 -22.15 20.96 8.23
N ASP A 407 -23.44 20.71 8.49
CA ASP A 407 -24.22 21.33 9.57
C ASP A 407 -23.68 21.02 10.98
N LEU A 408 -22.94 19.91 11.13
CA LEU A 408 -22.35 19.48 12.38
C LEU A 408 -20.89 19.95 12.55
N LEU A 409 -20.28 20.45 11.47
CA LEU A 409 -18.86 20.80 11.39
C LEU A 409 -18.66 22.31 11.50
N VAL A 410 -17.54 22.71 12.10
CA VAL A 410 -17.10 24.12 12.10
C VAL A 410 -16.38 24.47 10.81
N GLY A 411 -15.65 23.50 10.23
CA GLY A 411 -14.98 23.63 8.95
C GLY A 411 -14.37 22.29 8.53
N PHE A 412 -14.22 22.07 7.22
CA PHE A 412 -13.65 20.85 6.67
C PHE A 412 -12.99 21.12 5.32
N GLY A 413 -12.11 20.21 4.90
CA GLY A 413 -11.43 20.27 3.61
C GLY A 413 -10.63 18.99 3.33
N GLY A 414 -10.18 18.83 2.09
CA GLY A 414 -9.42 17.67 1.62
C GLY A 414 -10.00 17.08 0.35
N HIS A 415 -9.70 15.80 0.10
CA HIS A 415 -10.04 15.08 -1.12
C HIS A 415 -10.77 13.76 -0.81
N GLU A 416 -11.08 13.00 -1.86
CA GLU A 416 -11.82 11.73 -1.79
C GLU A 416 -11.27 10.74 -0.76
N LEU A 417 -9.94 10.59 -0.69
CA LEU A 417 -9.26 9.55 0.10
C LEU A 417 -8.75 10.03 1.47
N ALA A 418 -8.57 11.34 1.64
CA ALA A 418 -8.05 11.95 2.86
C ALA A 418 -8.66 13.34 3.06
N ALA A 419 -9.21 13.58 4.25
CA ALA A 419 -9.75 14.89 4.60
C ALA A 419 -9.53 15.23 6.09
N GLY A 420 -9.64 16.52 6.41
CA GLY A 420 -9.56 17.07 7.75
C GLY A 420 -10.81 17.89 8.07
N PHE A 421 -11.20 17.91 9.34
CA PHE A 421 -12.36 18.68 9.78
C PHE A 421 -12.21 19.18 11.22
N THR A 422 -13.02 20.16 11.58
CA THR A 422 -13.17 20.68 12.93
C THR A 422 -14.63 20.48 13.36
N ILE A 423 -14.84 19.93 14.55
CA ILE A 423 -16.18 19.60 15.08
C ILE A 423 -16.29 20.05 16.54
N LYS A 424 -17.47 20.42 17.01
CA LYS A 424 -17.69 20.60 18.46
C LYS A 424 -17.87 19.24 19.12
N GLU A 425 -17.32 19.05 20.31
CA GLU A 425 -17.39 17.75 21.01
C GLU A 425 -18.83 17.23 21.17
N GLU A 426 -19.77 18.13 21.48
CA GLU A 426 -21.21 17.84 21.59
C GLU A 426 -21.84 17.26 20.31
N ASN A 427 -21.28 17.54 19.13
CA ASN A 427 -21.79 17.08 17.84
C ASN A 427 -21.28 15.70 17.44
N ILE A 428 -20.27 15.15 18.12
CA ILE A 428 -19.62 13.88 17.74
C ILE A 428 -20.62 12.69 17.71
N PRO A 429 -21.52 12.52 18.70
CA PRO A 429 -22.52 11.44 18.65
C PRO A 429 -23.46 11.55 17.45
N ALA A 430 -23.91 12.77 17.12
CA ALA A 430 -24.78 13.01 15.96
C ALA A 430 -24.04 12.73 14.64
N PHE A 431 -22.78 13.17 14.55
CA PHE A 431 -21.92 12.93 13.40
C PHE A 431 -21.66 11.43 13.19
N ARG A 432 -21.31 10.68 14.25
CA ARG A 432 -21.11 9.22 14.19
C ARG A 432 -22.30 8.50 13.59
N LYS A 433 -23.51 8.86 14.03
CA LYS A 433 -24.74 8.26 13.52
C LYS A 433 -24.98 8.59 12.05
N ARG A 434 -24.83 9.87 11.67
CA ARG A 434 -25.11 10.33 10.30
C ARG A 434 -24.12 9.77 9.29
N ILE A 435 -22.83 9.72 9.63
CA ILE A 435 -21.81 9.20 8.73
C ILE A 435 -21.92 7.67 8.55
N ASN A 436 -22.25 6.92 9.62
CA ASN A 436 -22.52 5.48 9.51
C ASN A 436 -23.72 5.20 8.60
N GLN A 437 -24.78 6.02 8.71
CA GLN A 437 -25.94 5.92 7.82
C GLN A 437 -25.57 6.28 6.37
N TYR A 438 -24.76 7.31 6.16
CA TYR A 438 -24.29 7.72 4.84
C TYR A 438 -23.49 6.59 4.17
N VAL A 439 -22.51 6.01 4.87
CA VAL A 439 -21.72 4.87 4.37
C VAL A 439 -22.62 3.69 4.03
N ARG A 440 -23.54 3.31 4.92
CA ARG A 440 -24.45 2.19 4.68
C ARG A 440 -25.33 2.41 3.44
N THR A 441 -25.81 3.63 3.22
CA THR A 441 -26.65 3.97 2.05
C THR A 441 -25.85 3.92 0.75
N HIS A 442 -24.57 4.31 0.78
CA HIS A 442 -23.70 4.33 -0.40
C HIS A 442 -23.10 2.96 -0.73
N CYS A 443 -22.78 2.13 0.26
CA CYS A 443 -22.22 0.80 0.05
C CYS A 443 -23.30 -0.30 -0.15
N GLY A 444 -24.57 -0.01 0.18
CA GLY A 444 -25.65 -1.02 0.19
C GLY A 444 -25.54 -2.00 1.36
N ASP A 445 -26.23 -3.15 1.28
CA ASP A 445 -26.11 -4.24 2.28
C ASP A 445 -24.89 -5.14 2.05
N SER A 446 -24.10 -4.90 0.99
CA SER A 446 -22.86 -5.63 0.73
C SER A 446 -21.68 -4.89 1.33
N ALA A 447 -20.99 -5.53 2.29
CA ALA A 447 -19.76 -4.98 2.84
C ALA A 447 -18.72 -4.80 1.71
N PRO A 448 -17.93 -3.73 1.73
CA PRO A 448 -16.82 -3.58 0.80
C PRO A 448 -15.85 -4.74 0.97
N VAL A 449 -15.55 -5.44 -0.12
CA VAL A 449 -14.69 -6.63 -0.11
C VAL A 449 -13.25 -6.17 -0.32
N SER A 450 -12.37 -6.44 0.64
CA SER A 450 -10.94 -6.15 0.47
C SER A 450 -10.36 -6.99 -0.65
N SER A 451 -9.81 -6.33 -1.67
CA SER A 451 -9.21 -6.99 -2.83
C SER A 451 -7.70 -6.78 -2.88
N LEU A 452 -6.96 -7.85 -3.13
CA LEU A 452 -5.54 -7.81 -3.45
C LEU A 452 -5.34 -7.96 -4.95
N GLU A 453 -4.76 -6.96 -5.58
CA GLU A 453 -4.26 -7.06 -6.96
C GLU A 453 -2.94 -7.82 -6.98
N ILE A 454 -2.85 -8.79 -7.89
CA ILE A 454 -1.68 -9.63 -8.09
C ILE A 454 -1.22 -9.43 -9.52
N ASP A 455 0.05 -9.05 -9.72
CA ASP A 455 0.60 -8.86 -11.06
C ASP A 455 0.68 -10.19 -11.80
N ALA A 456 1.19 -11.26 -11.16
CA ALA A 456 1.42 -12.52 -11.86
C ALA A 456 1.38 -13.78 -10.99
N VAL A 457 0.88 -14.88 -11.56
CA VAL A 457 1.05 -16.22 -11.01
C VAL A 457 2.35 -16.83 -11.52
N LEU A 458 3.22 -17.25 -10.61
CA LEU A 458 4.47 -17.91 -10.96
C LEU A 458 4.24 -19.40 -11.21
N THR A 459 4.34 -19.80 -12.48
CA THR A 459 4.12 -21.19 -12.94
C THR A 459 5.40 -22.01 -13.03
N ARG A 460 6.58 -21.36 -13.09
CA ARG A 460 7.91 -21.98 -13.18
C ARG A 460 8.77 -21.76 -11.92
N PRO A 461 8.47 -22.38 -10.76
CA PRO A 461 9.19 -22.19 -9.50
C PRO A 461 10.71 -22.41 -9.57
N SER A 462 11.17 -23.33 -10.43
CA SER A 462 12.60 -23.63 -10.59
C SER A 462 13.40 -22.49 -11.20
N LEU A 463 12.75 -21.55 -11.91
CA LEU A 463 13.41 -20.38 -12.48
C LEU A 463 13.51 -19.23 -11.47
N ILE A 464 12.85 -19.30 -10.32
CA ILE A 464 12.87 -18.24 -9.31
C ILE A 464 14.17 -18.33 -8.51
N THR A 465 15.25 -17.78 -9.07
CA THR A 465 16.59 -17.77 -8.47
C THR A 465 16.92 -16.42 -7.84
N LEU A 466 18.01 -16.35 -7.06
CA LEU A 466 18.49 -15.07 -6.52
C LEU A 466 18.80 -14.06 -7.64
N GLN A 467 19.44 -14.50 -8.72
CA GLN A 467 19.76 -13.67 -9.87
C GLN A 467 18.51 -13.09 -10.53
N GLU A 468 17.46 -13.90 -10.72
CA GLU A 468 16.19 -13.45 -11.27
C GLU A 468 15.52 -12.39 -10.39
N VAL A 469 15.64 -12.51 -9.07
CA VAL A 469 15.14 -11.49 -8.14
C VAL A 469 15.97 -10.21 -8.19
N GLU A 470 17.29 -10.29 -8.42
CA GLU A 470 18.14 -9.11 -8.62
C GLU A 470 17.78 -8.36 -9.90
N GLU A 471 17.45 -9.08 -10.97
CA GLU A 471 17.04 -8.50 -12.26
C GLU A 471 15.72 -7.71 -12.19
N LEU A 472 14.86 -7.98 -11.20
CA LEU A 472 13.66 -7.15 -10.94
C LEU A 472 14.02 -5.69 -10.63
N SER A 473 15.25 -5.38 -10.22
CA SER A 473 15.73 -4.00 -10.04
C SER A 473 15.72 -3.19 -11.35
N ARG A 474 15.61 -3.83 -12.52
CA ARG A 474 15.43 -3.14 -13.81
C ARG A 474 14.09 -2.42 -13.91
N LEU A 475 13.08 -2.89 -13.18
CA LEU A 475 11.74 -2.29 -13.13
C LEU A 475 11.68 -1.09 -12.18
N GLU A 476 12.67 -0.94 -11.29
CA GLU A 476 12.77 0.21 -10.39
C GLU A 476 13.05 1.52 -11.16
N PRO A 477 12.66 2.68 -10.61
CA PRO A 477 12.07 2.89 -9.28
C PRO A 477 10.57 2.53 -9.19
N TYR A 478 10.18 1.89 -8.09
CA TYR A 478 8.76 1.61 -7.80
C TYR A 478 8.08 2.81 -7.12
N GLY A 479 6.79 2.99 -7.39
CA GLY A 479 5.92 4.00 -6.78
C GLY A 479 4.55 4.01 -7.47
N ALA A 480 3.74 5.05 -7.28
CA ALA A 480 2.42 5.11 -7.92
C ALA A 480 2.55 4.98 -9.45
N GLY A 481 1.67 4.21 -10.10
CA GLY A 481 1.76 3.93 -11.54
C GLY A 481 2.84 2.91 -11.95
N ASN A 482 3.84 2.64 -11.11
CA ASN A 482 4.82 1.57 -11.28
C ASN A 482 4.98 0.80 -9.96
N ASN A 483 3.90 0.16 -9.51
CA ASN A 483 3.87 -0.52 -8.21
C ASN A 483 4.93 -1.64 -8.14
N ARG A 484 5.38 -1.97 -6.93
CA ARG A 484 6.22 -3.15 -6.73
C ARG A 484 5.40 -4.41 -7.09
N PRO A 485 5.92 -5.33 -7.92
CA PRO A 485 5.13 -6.45 -8.41
C PRO A 485 4.77 -7.44 -7.28
N VAL A 486 3.48 -7.75 -7.18
CA VAL A 486 2.93 -8.78 -6.29
C VAL A 486 2.82 -10.08 -7.06
N PHE A 487 3.55 -11.09 -6.61
CA PHE A 487 3.54 -12.42 -7.20
C PHE A 487 2.62 -13.36 -6.43
N CYS A 488 2.09 -14.37 -7.12
CA CYS A 488 1.32 -15.44 -6.53
C CYS A 488 1.95 -16.80 -6.82
N LEU A 489 2.11 -17.61 -5.77
CA LEU A 489 2.44 -19.04 -5.88
C LEU A 489 1.23 -19.86 -5.41
N ARG A 490 0.57 -20.53 -6.34
CA ARG A 490 -0.62 -21.34 -6.04
C ARG A 490 -0.29 -22.75 -5.62
N GLY A 491 -1.03 -23.29 -4.65
CA GLY A 491 -0.96 -24.69 -4.23
C GLY A 491 0.41 -25.16 -3.75
N ALA A 492 1.20 -24.28 -3.13
CA ALA A 492 2.44 -24.64 -2.45
C ALA A 492 2.13 -25.39 -1.14
N ARG A 493 3.00 -26.31 -0.72
CA ARG A 493 2.90 -27.00 0.56
C ARG A 493 3.58 -26.17 1.64
N LEU A 494 2.87 -25.91 2.73
CA LEU A 494 3.43 -25.27 3.91
C LEU A 494 4.29 -26.28 4.70
N GLU A 495 5.60 -26.09 4.75
CA GLU A 495 6.54 -27.04 5.40
C GLU A 495 6.79 -26.71 6.88
N SER A 496 6.83 -25.42 7.23
CA SER A 496 7.03 -24.99 8.61
C SER A 496 6.49 -23.58 8.84
N MET A 497 6.17 -23.29 10.11
CA MET A 497 5.75 -21.98 10.60
C MET A 497 6.41 -21.73 11.95
N GLN A 498 6.96 -20.54 12.14
CA GLN A 498 7.63 -20.14 13.39
C GLN A 498 7.43 -18.65 13.64
N SER A 499 7.24 -18.30 14.90
CA SER A 499 7.10 -16.92 15.35
C SER A 499 8.48 -16.26 15.48
N VAL A 500 8.62 -15.02 15.01
CA VAL A 500 9.88 -14.24 15.08
C VAL A 500 9.62 -12.79 15.48
N GLY A 501 10.69 -12.06 15.86
CA GLY A 501 10.61 -10.63 16.18
C GLY A 501 9.75 -10.33 17.41
N GLN A 502 10.02 -10.99 18.54
CA GLN A 502 9.23 -10.86 19.79
C GLN A 502 7.75 -11.22 19.60
N ASN A 503 7.47 -12.28 18.84
CA ASN A 503 6.11 -12.73 18.52
C ASN A 503 5.25 -11.73 17.73
N LYS A 504 5.88 -10.89 16.89
CA LYS A 504 5.16 -9.95 16.02
C LYS A 504 5.03 -10.44 14.57
N HIS A 505 5.85 -11.39 14.13
CA HIS A 505 5.94 -11.79 12.73
C HIS A 505 5.98 -13.31 12.56
N LEU A 506 5.55 -13.79 11.40
CA LEU A 506 5.51 -15.22 11.06
C LEU A 506 6.57 -15.50 10.00
N LYS A 507 7.56 -16.33 10.34
CA LYS A 507 8.47 -16.92 9.37
C LYS A 507 7.95 -18.30 8.97
N LEU A 508 7.97 -18.61 7.69
CA LEU A 508 7.44 -19.86 7.14
C LEU A 508 8.30 -20.39 6.00
N ARG A 509 8.07 -21.65 5.61
CA ARG A 509 8.68 -22.24 4.43
C ARG A 509 7.62 -22.86 3.52
N LEU A 510 7.66 -22.53 2.24
CA LEU A 510 6.74 -23.02 1.21
C LEU A 510 7.49 -23.91 0.21
N GLN A 511 6.94 -25.08 -0.09
CA GLN A 511 7.49 -26.00 -1.09
C GLN A 511 6.55 -26.11 -2.30
N LYS A 512 7.08 -25.95 -3.50
CA LYS A 512 6.36 -26.20 -4.75
C LYS A 512 7.23 -27.07 -5.66
N GLY A 513 6.77 -28.29 -5.91
CA GLY A 513 7.58 -29.29 -6.63
C GLY A 513 8.82 -29.65 -5.82
N HIS A 514 10.00 -29.47 -6.41
CA HIS A 514 11.29 -29.71 -5.76
C HIS A 514 11.93 -28.43 -5.19
N THR A 515 11.27 -27.27 -5.33
CA THR A 515 11.80 -25.98 -4.88
C THR A 515 11.14 -25.57 -3.57
N SER A 516 11.95 -25.09 -2.63
CA SER A 516 11.49 -24.52 -1.36
C SER A 516 11.89 -23.06 -1.24
N PHE A 517 11.01 -22.26 -0.65
CA PHE A 517 11.16 -20.83 -0.46
C PHE A 517 10.98 -20.47 1.01
N ASP A 518 11.90 -19.69 1.57
CA ASP A 518 11.73 -19.09 2.88
C ASP A 518 10.87 -17.82 2.75
N GLY A 519 9.89 -17.67 3.66
CA GLY A 519 8.96 -16.55 3.66
C GLY A 519 8.88 -15.84 5.01
N ILE A 520 8.59 -14.55 4.98
CA ILE A 520 8.28 -13.72 6.16
C ILE A 520 6.94 -13.02 5.96
N PHE A 521 6.04 -13.13 6.93
CA PHE A 521 4.77 -12.43 6.97
C PHE A 521 4.77 -11.45 8.14
N PHE A 522 4.92 -10.16 7.83
CA PHE A 522 4.99 -9.11 8.84
C PHE A 522 3.64 -8.85 9.49
N SER A 523 3.70 -8.55 10.79
CA SER A 523 2.55 -8.22 11.65
C SER A 523 1.46 -9.30 11.67
N VAL A 524 1.86 -10.58 11.55
CA VAL A 524 0.98 -11.74 11.63
C VAL A 524 1.69 -12.81 12.45
N THR A 525 0.98 -13.41 13.40
CA THR A 525 1.46 -14.54 14.20
C THR A 525 0.98 -15.89 13.64
N PRO A 526 1.60 -17.02 14.03
CA PRO A 526 1.09 -18.34 13.68
C PRO A 526 -0.39 -18.56 14.04
N ALA A 527 -0.83 -18.02 15.18
CA ALA A 527 -2.21 -18.16 15.66
C ALA A 527 -3.20 -17.37 14.78
N GLU A 528 -2.85 -16.15 14.39
CA GLU A 528 -3.68 -15.32 13.50
C GLU A 528 -3.71 -15.82 12.05
N CYS A 529 -2.69 -16.57 11.63
CA CYS A 529 -2.60 -17.12 10.28
C CYS A 529 -3.73 -18.12 9.99
N GLY A 530 -4.12 -18.92 10.98
CA GLY A 530 -5.21 -19.91 10.85
C GLY A 530 -4.92 -21.08 9.91
N LEU A 531 -3.66 -21.29 9.53
CA LEU A 531 -3.21 -22.37 8.63
C LEU A 531 -2.38 -23.42 9.38
N THR A 532 -2.37 -24.65 8.86
CA THR A 532 -1.65 -25.77 9.49
C THR A 532 -0.47 -26.25 8.65
N VAL A 533 0.64 -26.60 9.30
CA VAL A 533 1.78 -27.22 8.61
C VAL A 533 1.36 -28.49 7.88
N GLY A 534 1.79 -28.62 6.63
CA GLY A 534 1.42 -29.69 5.70
C GLY A 534 0.28 -29.32 4.74
N GLU A 535 -0.46 -28.24 5.04
CA GLU A 535 -1.55 -27.75 4.19
C GLU A 535 -1.06 -27.20 2.84
N ARG A 536 -1.93 -27.25 1.83
CA ARG A 536 -1.71 -26.57 0.55
C ARG A 536 -2.24 -25.15 0.61
N VAL A 537 -1.40 -24.19 0.25
CA VAL A 537 -1.67 -22.77 0.35
C VAL A 537 -1.42 -22.05 -0.97
N ASP A 538 -2.20 -21.01 -1.21
CA ASP A 538 -1.86 -19.96 -2.18
C ASP A 538 -1.19 -18.83 -1.41
N ALA A 539 -0.05 -18.35 -1.90
CA ALA A 539 0.72 -17.29 -1.28
C ALA A 539 0.85 -16.10 -2.23
N ALA A 540 0.52 -14.90 -1.76
CA ALA A 540 0.78 -13.64 -2.45
C ALA A 540 1.94 -12.92 -1.75
N PHE A 541 2.96 -12.49 -2.50
CA PHE A 541 4.21 -11.98 -1.92
C PHE A 541 4.97 -11.05 -2.87
N TYR A 542 5.82 -10.23 -2.26
CA TYR A 542 6.93 -9.60 -2.96
C TYR A 542 8.15 -10.53 -2.94
N LEU A 543 8.89 -10.56 -4.05
CA LEU A 543 10.22 -11.17 -4.08
C LEU A 543 11.26 -10.17 -3.56
N GLN A 544 12.18 -10.63 -2.72
CA GLN A 544 13.27 -9.80 -2.21
C GLN A 544 14.55 -10.59 -1.98
N VAL A 545 15.67 -9.87 -2.07
CA VAL A 545 16.97 -10.34 -1.59
C VAL A 545 17.05 -10.04 -0.10
N ASN A 546 17.14 -11.09 0.72
CA ASN A 546 17.43 -10.97 2.13
C ASN A 546 18.95 -11.05 2.34
N GLU A 547 19.53 -10.00 2.92
CA GLU A 547 20.93 -9.98 3.29
C GLU A 547 21.06 -10.02 4.82
N PHE A 548 21.63 -11.11 5.33
CA PHE A 548 21.78 -11.33 6.76
C PHE A 548 23.15 -11.91 7.07
N ARG A 549 23.93 -11.20 7.92
CA ARG A 549 25.29 -11.60 8.32
C ARG A 549 26.22 -11.91 7.13
N GLY A 550 26.12 -11.11 6.07
CA GLY A 550 26.92 -11.28 4.85
C GLY A 550 26.48 -12.43 3.93
N SER A 551 25.40 -13.15 4.26
CA SER A 551 24.78 -14.12 3.36
C SER A 551 23.57 -13.48 2.67
N ARG A 552 23.51 -13.62 1.34
CA ARG A 552 22.39 -13.16 0.51
C ARG A 552 21.56 -14.37 0.11
N SER A 553 20.25 -14.30 0.35
CA SER A 553 19.31 -15.37 0.02
C SER A 553 18.03 -14.80 -0.54
N LEU A 554 17.34 -15.56 -1.37
CA LEU A 554 16.00 -15.22 -1.82
C LEU A 554 15.01 -15.40 -0.65
N GLN A 555 14.08 -14.47 -0.49
CA GLN A 555 13.00 -14.55 0.49
C GLN A 555 11.68 -14.03 -0.09
N LEU A 556 10.57 -14.68 0.28
CA LEU A 556 9.22 -14.21 -0.01
C LEU A 556 8.75 -13.28 1.12
N GLN A 557 8.47 -12.02 0.81
CA GLN A 557 7.77 -11.13 1.75
C GLN A 557 6.27 -11.27 1.52
N LEU A 558 5.58 -12.01 2.37
CA LEU A 558 4.17 -12.33 2.24
C LEU A 558 3.31 -11.07 2.42
N VAL A 559 2.41 -10.86 1.46
CA VAL A 559 1.34 -9.87 1.51
C VAL A 559 0.09 -10.50 2.09
N ASP A 560 -0.25 -11.70 1.60
CA ASP A 560 -1.37 -12.50 2.10
C ASP A 560 -1.15 -13.99 1.86
N LEU A 561 -1.84 -14.82 2.64
CA LEU A 561 -1.71 -16.27 2.62
C LEU A 561 -3.06 -16.91 2.91
N ARG A 562 -3.45 -17.90 2.09
CA ARG A 562 -4.71 -18.62 2.24
C ARG A 562 -4.58 -20.10 1.89
N SER A 563 -5.53 -20.92 2.37
CA SER A 563 -5.70 -22.30 1.88
C SER A 563 -5.91 -22.29 0.38
N ALA A 564 -5.30 -23.22 -0.34
CA ALA A 564 -5.36 -23.26 -1.80
C ALA A 564 -6.79 -23.49 -2.30
N HIS A 565 -7.26 -22.69 -3.25
CA HIS A 565 -8.61 -22.87 -3.82
C HIS A 565 -8.65 -23.94 -4.90
N ASP A 566 -7.49 -24.31 -5.45
CA ASP A 566 -7.34 -25.32 -6.50
C ASP A 566 -6.90 -26.68 -5.93
N PRO A 567 -7.29 -27.79 -6.56
CA PRO A 567 -6.88 -29.11 -6.11
C PRO A 567 -5.43 -29.40 -6.50
N GLY A 568 -4.72 -30.16 -5.65
CA GLY A 568 -3.45 -30.78 -6.06
C GLY A 568 -3.68 -31.96 -7.01
N ALA A 569 -2.64 -32.45 -7.69
CA ALA A 569 -2.77 -33.55 -8.67
C ALA A 569 -3.51 -34.81 -8.12
N ARG A 570 -3.09 -35.31 -6.94
CA ARG A 570 -3.75 -36.45 -6.26
C ARG A 570 -5.19 -36.14 -5.85
N GLU A 571 -5.46 -34.91 -5.42
CA GLU A 571 -6.80 -34.49 -5.00
C GLU A 571 -7.72 -34.35 -6.21
N ALA A 572 -7.22 -33.82 -7.33
CA ALA A 572 -7.92 -33.74 -8.60
C ALA A 572 -8.28 -35.14 -9.12
N GLU A 573 -7.35 -36.10 -9.05
CA GLU A 573 -7.61 -37.52 -9.38
C GLU A 573 -8.73 -38.09 -8.50
N GLN A 574 -8.67 -37.85 -7.18
CA GLN A 574 -9.69 -38.30 -6.23
C GLN A 574 -11.07 -37.67 -6.49
N LEU A 575 -11.11 -36.37 -6.79
CA LEU A 575 -12.35 -35.65 -7.13
C LEU A 575 -12.94 -36.17 -8.44
N GLU A 576 -12.11 -36.41 -9.45
CA GLU A 576 -12.58 -36.94 -10.74
C GLU A 576 -13.10 -38.37 -10.60
N LEU A 577 -12.46 -39.18 -9.76
CA LEU A 577 -12.95 -40.50 -9.40
C LEU A 577 -14.34 -40.44 -8.73
N CYS A 578 -14.53 -39.54 -7.75
CA CYS A 578 -15.85 -39.32 -7.14
C CYS A 578 -16.88 -38.85 -8.17
N ARG A 579 -16.52 -37.92 -9.06
CA ARG A 579 -17.43 -37.40 -10.11
C ARG A 579 -17.82 -38.48 -11.11
N THR A 580 -16.88 -39.34 -11.49
CA THR A 580 -17.14 -40.46 -12.41
C THR A 580 -18.20 -41.39 -11.85
N LEU A 581 -18.08 -41.78 -10.57
CA LEU A 581 -19.09 -42.58 -9.88
C LEU A 581 -20.45 -41.86 -9.81
N ILE A 582 -20.47 -40.58 -9.42
CA ILE A 582 -21.71 -39.79 -9.28
C ILE A 582 -22.43 -39.65 -10.64
N ARG A 583 -21.69 -39.61 -11.76
CA ARG A 583 -22.25 -39.61 -13.12
C ARG A 583 -22.70 -40.99 -13.62
N GLY A 584 -22.60 -42.04 -12.79
CA GLY A 584 -22.98 -43.41 -13.14
C GLY A 584 -21.90 -44.20 -13.88
N GLY A 585 -20.64 -43.74 -13.87
CA GLY A 585 -19.51 -44.48 -14.41
C GLY A 585 -19.11 -45.65 -13.50
N GLY A 586 -18.61 -46.74 -14.11
CA GLY A 586 -18.11 -47.90 -13.37
C GLY A 586 -16.82 -47.59 -12.59
N VAL A 587 -16.67 -48.23 -11.42
CA VAL A 587 -15.50 -48.04 -10.54
C VAL A 587 -14.83 -49.39 -10.29
N SER A 588 -13.50 -49.43 -10.36
CA SER A 588 -12.73 -50.65 -10.06
C SER A 588 -12.86 -51.05 -8.57
N ALA A 589 -12.67 -52.33 -8.23
CA ALA A 589 -12.71 -52.78 -6.83
C ALA A 589 -11.72 -52.00 -5.93
N LYS A 590 -10.54 -51.67 -6.46
CA LYS A 590 -9.53 -50.88 -5.75
C LYS A 590 -10.01 -49.47 -5.46
N ASP A 591 -10.67 -48.84 -6.41
CA ASP A 591 -11.17 -47.47 -6.25
C ASP A 591 -12.43 -47.43 -5.39
N ALA A 592 -13.29 -48.44 -5.50
CA ALA A 592 -14.45 -48.57 -4.64
C ALA A 592 -14.07 -48.67 -3.15
N ALA A 593 -13.00 -49.41 -2.82
CA ALA A 593 -12.46 -49.49 -1.46
C ALA A 593 -11.94 -48.13 -0.92
N LYS A 594 -11.44 -47.26 -1.80
CA LYS A 594 -10.97 -45.92 -1.42
C LYS A 594 -12.14 -44.97 -1.17
N LEU A 595 -13.22 -45.09 -1.96
CA LEU A 595 -14.35 -44.16 -1.95
C LEU A 595 -15.41 -44.52 -0.89
N LEU A 596 -15.60 -45.81 -0.61
CA LEU A 596 -16.68 -46.28 0.27
C LEU A 596 -16.48 -45.84 1.73
N PRO A 597 -17.35 -44.96 2.28
CA PRO A 597 -17.28 -44.57 3.69
C PRO A 597 -17.93 -45.63 4.58
N SER A 598 -17.40 -45.84 5.78
CA SER A 598 -18.05 -46.66 6.81
C SER A 598 -19.19 -45.90 7.48
N ARG A 599 -20.11 -46.63 8.13
CA ARG A 599 -21.22 -46.02 8.89
C ARG A 599 -20.74 -45.05 9.97
N GLU A 600 -19.65 -45.38 10.65
CA GLU A 600 -19.05 -44.49 11.65
C GLU A 600 -18.54 -43.20 11.01
N GLN A 601 -17.96 -43.28 9.81
CA GLN A 601 -17.46 -42.13 9.08
C GLN A 601 -18.60 -41.19 8.65
N PHE A 602 -19.74 -41.73 8.21
CA PHE A 602 -20.95 -40.92 7.97
C PHE A 602 -21.39 -40.15 9.21
N VAL A 603 -21.46 -40.80 10.37
CA VAL A 603 -21.86 -40.14 11.63
C VAL A 603 -20.89 -39.02 12.01
N ARG A 604 -19.58 -39.23 11.84
CA ARG A 604 -18.58 -38.21 12.14
C ARG A 604 -18.68 -37.00 11.21
N VAL A 605 -18.84 -37.22 9.90
CA VAL A 605 -19.00 -36.12 8.93
C VAL A 605 -20.30 -35.36 9.17
N TRP A 606 -21.41 -36.05 9.47
CA TRP A 606 -22.68 -35.39 9.78
C TRP A 606 -22.57 -34.49 11.02
N ARG A 607 -21.98 -34.97 12.12
CA ARG A 607 -21.78 -34.17 13.34
C ARG A 607 -20.86 -32.96 13.11
N ALA A 608 -19.88 -33.08 12.23
CA ALA A 608 -19.04 -31.94 11.86
C ALA A 608 -19.85 -30.91 11.05
N LEU A 609 -20.65 -31.35 10.08
CA LEU A 609 -21.55 -30.49 9.32
C LEU A 609 -22.58 -29.77 10.21
N GLU A 610 -23.18 -30.44 11.19
CA GLU A 610 -24.11 -29.82 12.16
C GLU A 610 -23.46 -28.72 13.01
N ARG A 611 -22.15 -28.78 13.23
CA ARG A 611 -21.41 -27.74 13.96
C ARG A 611 -21.00 -26.56 13.07
N GLU A 612 -20.66 -26.82 11.81
CA GLU A 612 -20.16 -25.79 10.90
C GLU A 612 -21.28 -25.07 10.12
N VAL A 613 -22.44 -25.71 9.90
CA VAL A 613 -23.54 -25.15 9.10
C VAL A 613 -24.70 -24.72 10.00
N ASP A 614 -24.67 -23.47 10.46
CA ASP A 614 -25.82 -22.84 11.14
C ASP A 614 -26.77 -22.20 10.13
N GLY A 615 -27.83 -22.92 9.76
CA GLY A 615 -28.77 -22.50 8.72
C GLY A 615 -28.23 -22.66 7.30
N THR A 616 -27.49 -21.66 6.80
CA THR A 616 -26.87 -21.69 5.45
C THR A 616 -25.40 -21.28 5.55
N LEU A 617 -24.51 -22.10 5.00
CA LEU A 617 -23.06 -21.84 4.94
C LEU A 617 -22.65 -21.60 3.48
N THR A 618 -21.91 -20.53 3.22
CA THR A 618 -21.21 -20.32 1.94
C THR A 618 -19.71 -20.24 2.21
N SER A 619 -18.91 -21.06 1.52
CA SER A 619 -17.46 -21.16 1.75
C SER A 619 -16.72 -21.59 0.47
N PRO A 620 -15.42 -21.30 0.31
CA PRO A 620 -14.61 -21.95 -0.72
C PRO A 620 -14.66 -23.48 -0.59
N GLU A 621 -15.03 -24.17 -1.67
CA GLU A 621 -15.39 -25.60 -1.65
C GLU A 621 -14.24 -26.47 -1.15
N LEU A 622 -13.05 -26.36 -1.75
CA LEU A 622 -11.93 -27.23 -1.38
C LEU A 622 -11.37 -26.95 0.02
N PRO A 623 -11.12 -25.70 0.43
CA PRO A 623 -10.76 -25.42 1.82
C PRO A 623 -11.76 -25.99 2.83
N PHE A 624 -13.07 -25.84 2.57
CA PHE A 624 -14.11 -26.42 3.40
C PHE A 624 -14.03 -27.95 3.46
N LEU A 625 -13.98 -28.63 2.31
CA LEU A 625 -13.92 -30.09 2.25
C LEU A 625 -12.67 -30.66 2.93
N ARG A 626 -11.52 -29.99 2.83
CA ARG A 626 -10.28 -30.39 3.51
C ARG A 626 -10.40 -30.27 5.02
N ARG A 627 -10.94 -29.16 5.53
CA ARG A 627 -11.18 -28.97 6.97
C ARG A 627 -12.14 -30.02 7.50
N LEU A 628 -13.28 -30.18 6.82
CA LEU A 628 -14.28 -31.20 7.17
C LEU A 628 -13.67 -32.60 7.19
N SER A 629 -12.83 -32.94 6.20
CA SER A 629 -12.16 -34.23 6.16
C SER A 629 -11.15 -34.40 7.30
N ALA A 630 -10.35 -33.37 7.59
CA ALA A 630 -9.34 -33.41 8.64
C ALA A 630 -9.98 -33.58 10.02
N GLU A 631 -11.06 -32.84 10.30
CA GLU A 631 -11.79 -32.89 11.57
C GLU A 631 -12.55 -34.22 11.75
N ALA A 632 -13.26 -34.68 10.72
CA ALA A 632 -14.13 -35.85 10.84
C ALA A 632 -13.36 -37.18 10.73
N LEU A 633 -12.47 -37.30 9.72
CA LEU A 633 -11.97 -38.59 9.23
C LEU A 633 -10.44 -38.67 9.09
N GLY A 634 -9.71 -37.57 9.30
CA GLY A 634 -8.28 -37.45 9.01
C GLY A 634 -7.96 -37.21 7.52
N ALA A 635 -6.72 -36.81 7.24
CA ALA A 635 -6.29 -36.32 5.92
C ALA A 635 -6.32 -37.39 4.79
N GLU A 636 -6.14 -38.67 5.12
CA GLU A 636 -6.15 -39.76 4.11
C GLU A 636 -7.56 -40.12 3.61
N SER A 637 -8.60 -39.55 4.23
CA SER A 637 -10.02 -39.88 3.97
C SER A 637 -10.74 -38.84 3.10
N PHE A 638 -10.04 -37.89 2.48
CA PHE A 638 -10.64 -36.84 1.64
C PHE A 638 -11.72 -37.32 0.65
N PRO A 639 -11.47 -38.33 -0.21
CA PRO A 639 -12.51 -38.80 -1.14
C PRO A 639 -13.75 -39.37 -0.43
N ARG A 640 -13.59 -39.98 0.75
CA ARG A 640 -14.72 -40.49 1.55
C ARG A 640 -15.57 -39.37 2.10
N THR A 641 -14.96 -38.26 2.51
CA THR A 641 -15.68 -37.06 2.94
C THR A 641 -16.50 -36.47 1.80
N VAL A 642 -15.93 -36.40 0.59
CA VAL A 642 -16.65 -35.97 -0.62
C VAL A 642 -17.83 -36.89 -0.91
N MET A 643 -17.64 -38.22 -0.81
CA MET A 643 -18.72 -39.19 -0.97
C MET A 643 -19.79 -39.08 0.10
N CYS A 644 -19.43 -38.85 1.36
CA CYS A 644 -20.41 -38.59 2.43
C CYS A 644 -21.31 -37.41 2.08
N LEU A 645 -20.73 -36.28 1.66
CA LEU A 645 -21.48 -35.09 1.28
C LEU A 645 -22.36 -35.34 0.05
N ALA A 646 -21.86 -36.08 -0.95
CA ALA A 646 -22.63 -36.43 -2.14
C ALA A 646 -23.85 -37.32 -1.81
N VAL A 647 -23.69 -38.31 -0.92
CA VAL A 647 -24.78 -39.16 -0.44
C VAL A 647 -25.78 -38.35 0.39
N PHE A 648 -25.32 -37.48 1.29
CA PHE A 648 -26.22 -36.61 2.05
C PHE A 648 -27.05 -35.69 1.15
N ALA A 649 -26.44 -35.17 0.08
CA ALA A 649 -27.13 -34.36 -0.90
C ALA A 649 -28.18 -35.15 -1.69
N GLU A 650 -27.81 -36.34 -2.21
CA GLU A 650 -28.72 -37.20 -2.97
C GLU A 650 -29.89 -37.70 -2.12
N ARG A 651 -29.64 -38.06 -0.85
CA ARG A 651 -30.69 -38.47 0.09
C ARG A 651 -31.50 -37.29 0.64
N GLY A 652 -31.17 -36.05 0.26
CA GLY A 652 -31.91 -34.85 0.64
C GLY A 652 -31.80 -34.48 2.11
N LEU A 653 -30.65 -34.77 2.74
CA LEU A 653 -30.25 -34.30 4.07
C LEU A 653 -29.56 -32.93 4.02
N VAL A 654 -28.92 -32.62 2.88
CA VAL A 654 -28.19 -31.37 2.63
C VAL A 654 -28.57 -30.85 1.25
N THR A 655 -28.87 -29.57 1.13
CA THR A 655 -28.92 -28.90 -0.17
C THR A 655 -27.54 -28.36 -0.49
N VAL A 656 -27.04 -28.64 -1.70
CA VAL A 656 -25.70 -28.24 -2.15
C VAL A 656 -25.84 -27.42 -3.43
N GLU A 657 -25.45 -26.16 -3.37
CA GLU A 657 -25.31 -25.27 -4.53
C GLU A 657 -23.84 -24.97 -4.75
N ARG A 658 -23.40 -24.93 -6.01
CA ARG A 658 -22.01 -24.64 -6.38
C ARG A 658 -21.97 -23.48 -7.35
N HIS A 659 -21.11 -22.51 -7.07
CA HIS A 659 -20.87 -21.36 -7.95
C HIS A 659 -19.37 -21.06 -7.98
N ASP A 660 -18.76 -21.20 -9.16
CA ASP A 660 -17.30 -21.13 -9.34
C ASP A 660 -16.54 -22.03 -8.35
N LYS A 661 -15.69 -21.47 -7.46
CA LYS A 661 -14.94 -22.22 -6.43
C LYS A 661 -15.63 -22.26 -5.06
N TYR A 662 -16.89 -21.83 -4.98
CA TYR A 662 -17.64 -21.76 -3.72
C TYR A 662 -18.75 -22.80 -3.66
N ILE A 663 -19.00 -23.29 -2.45
CA ILE A 663 -20.09 -24.19 -2.11
C ILE A 663 -21.03 -23.51 -1.11
N THR A 664 -22.33 -23.60 -1.36
CA THR A 664 -23.38 -23.19 -0.44
C THR A 664 -24.13 -24.42 0.07
N LEU A 665 -24.18 -24.59 1.38
CA LEU A 665 -24.78 -25.74 2.07
C LEU A 665 -25.95 -25.30 2.95
N ARG A 666 -27.05 -26.04 2.90
CA ARG A 666 -28.18 -25.90 3.82
C ARG A 666 -28.60 -27.26 4.37
N LEU A 667 -28.58 -27.41 5.70
CA LEU A 667 -29.04 -28.64 6.35
C LEU A 667 -30.56 -28.71 6.37
N THR A 668 -31.14 -29.85 6.01
CA THR A 668 -32.58 -30.08 6.15
C THR A 668 -32.84 -30.84 7.45
N GLY A 669 -33.24 -30.13 8.51
CA GLY A 669 -33.52 -30.75 9.81
C GLY A 669 -34.66 -31.77 9.78
N GLY A 670 -34.60 -32.77 10.67
CA GLY A 670 -35.73 -33.65 11.01
C GLY A 670 -36.04 -34.82 10.06
N LYS A 671 -35.32 -34.98 8.94
CA LYS A 671 -35.49 -36.14 8.04
C LYS A 671 -34.66 -37.34 8.48
N ARG A 672 -35.29 -38.51 8.63
CA ARG A 672 -34.59 -39.81 8.72
C ARG A 672 -34.55 -40.43 7.32
N VAL A 673 -33.37 -40.73 6.82
CA VAL A 673 -33.16 -41.34 5.51
C VAL A 673 -32.32 -42.60 5.64
N ASP A 674 -32.63 -43.60 4.82
CA ASP A 674 -31.77 -44.77 4.67
C ASP A 674 -30.63 -44.41 3.70
N LEU A 675 -29.39 -44.40 4.22
CA LEU A 675 -28.19 -44.13 3.42
C LEU A 675 -27.81 -45.34 2.56
N ASP A 676 -28.11 -46.57 3.01
CA ASP A 676 -27.72 -47.80 2.31
C ASP A 676 -28.47 -47.98 0.99
N ALA A 677 -29.60 -47.29 0.82
CA ALA A 677 -30.37 -47.22 -0.41
C ALA A 677 -29.83 -46.19 -1.42
N SER A 678 -28.70 -45.53 -1.14
CA SER A 678 -28.09 -44.59 -2.09
C SER A 678 -27.51 -45.34 -3.31
N PRO A 679 -27.83 -44.93 -4.55
CA PRO A 679 -27.29 -45.56 -5.75
C PRO A 679 -25.76 -45.50 -5.81
N TYR A 680 -25.15 -44.47 -5.21
CA TYR A 680 -23.69 -44.34 -5.13
C TYR A 680 -23.07 -45.43 -4.26
N LEU A 681 -23.70 -45.78 -3.12
CA LEU A 681 -23.21 -46.83 -2.24
C LEU A 681 -23.45 -48.22 -2.82
N CYS A 682 -24.57 -48.44 -3.51
CA CYS A 682 -24.83 -49.67 -4.26
C CYS A 682 -23.75 -49.91 -5.32
N ALA A 683 -23.46 -48.92 -6.17
CA ALA A 683 -22.43 -49.02 -7.21
C ALA A 683 -21.03 -49.29 -6.63
N LEU A 684 -20.69 -48.69 -5.48
CA LEU A 684 -19.44 -48.96 -4.77
C LEU A 684 -19.36 -50.40 -4.23
N ARG A 685 -20.46 -50.94 -3.71
CA ARG A 685 -20.54 -52.33 -3.23
C ARG A 685 -20.44 -53.33 -4.38
N GLU A 686 -21.16 -53.07 -5.47
CA GLU A 686 -21.08 -53.88 -6.70
C GLU A 686 -19.66 -53.91 -7.27
N GLY A 687 -18.97 -52.77 -7.29
CA GLY A 687 -17.58 -52.68 -7.71
C GLY A 687 -16.61 -53.50 -6.83
N LEU A 688 -16.89 -53.63 -5.53
CA LEU A 688 -16.12 -54.49 -4.62
C LEU A 688 -16.41 -55.98 -4.83
N ASP A 689 -17.66 -56.33 -5.15
CA ASP A 689 -18.09 -57.72 -5.34
C ASP A 689 -17.72 -58.29 -6.71
N GLY A 690 -17.54 -57.44 -7.74
CA GLY A 690 -17.10 -57.83 -9.08
C GLY A 690 -15.75 -58.58 -9.14
N THR A 691 -14.92 -58.49 -8.10
CA THR A 691 -13.69 -59.29 -7.96
C THR A 691 -13.90 -60.72 -7.47
N LYS A 692 -15.06 -61.06 -6.88
CA LYS A 692 -15.32 -62.43 -6.38
C LYS A 692 -15.82 -63.40 -7.46
N GLY A 693 -16.15 -62.91 -8.66
CA GLY A 693 -16.63 -63.73 -9.78
C GLY A 693 -15.54 -64.20 -10.76
N GLY A 694 -14.27 -63.80 -10.58
CA GLY A 694 -13.19 -64.01 -11.55
C GLY A 694 -12.25 -65.20 -11.31
N SER A 695 -12.70 -66.25 -10.59
CA SER A 695 -11.96 -67.51 -10.43
C SER A 695 -12.92 -68.69 -10.52
N SER A 696 -13.40 -69.00 -11.73
CA SER A 696 -13.88 -70.33 -12.10
C SER A 696 -14.07 -70.43 -13.61
N VAL A 697 -12.96 -70.64 -14.33
CA VAL A 697 -12.85 -71.63 -15.42
C VAL A 697 -11.47 -72.26 -15.34
#